data_AF-A0A2E9IVP0-F1
#
_entry.id   AF-A0A2E9IVP0-F1
#
_cell.length_a   1.000
_cell.length_b   1.000
_cell.length_c   1.000
_cell.angle_alpha   90.00
_cell.angle_beta   90.00
_cell.angle_gamma   90.00
#
_symmetry.space_group_name_H-M   'P 1'
#
loop_
_entity.id
_entity.type
_entity.pdbx_description
1 polymer ?
#
loop_
_entity_poly.entity_id
_entity_poly.type
_entity_poly.pdbx_seq_one_letter_code
_entity_poly.pdbx_strand_id
1 'polypeptide(L)'
;MFAIILRRLVCVWLLATVSAWPLASFAQDLEQLTFTLGTTGRDANGADFGYMVLQSQEAEAVIGRPYAIYEKAADFATAAPFQLRAVIQLQTDPRTIRSILKASEKVDEDFAMLEQRVDGYFEDVDISTLGASGGEPDLAEKVSIAVRSAQADPSLFEGLYFLGRLHPGINCVLGLAYFGELDQPLVTWELREWNPSSRGPEDVVGRVLMDLGAANPTLGYPPLPAPGKPVDVPFPISETTYENDPRGHLNVRLRWHTPEVLRQQSLLAIGYNVYRLAKADAIGLGWVREGDPVCPAPSVADAQMLLEAGMLVQTNVYPIMPETDLSEAESEDLSDNETFFTADDDDRFEPGAEDTFGDGDEFYYFAGAQDLLRRPGDLSDGHYVKICDQKPPLPVDEVKVSNHFVSSTDPAEIQAYGGEQQLELHWRQLESDGEELVDNYKYYIYRWDSPQEILEKSANPLANLVAGPIDQDTTKEWNSWIDASSPLNPDAPNMADDAGRTYFYTVRVEDDSACGGNMSANSASAYGVLRDRRPLEDPSGSITTRCLSLEIEAKGTELFQRNPDDLSAKPIIRIAVTRSNPDIEWASVNINFGKKTELDPIDLERRYFAEGENLVIFDYQPTVVSNEVRVNVHGGDRFGNISNTVLLALNDVNPNSAFGVEYLYELRHIEILTDDRNCGPHIVVDDGEPGGLLVKPRLELYMPERAREYKLYRRINNGDLSLIQQGQTEDLFTDLADFEYADYALPNAPMYTICYFLQVFDEHGNASALVPVDECIKFIREYPAPLLAQPELYSGTNGQSMARLTWYCPPEAVDKFELWIASGDTVSPGDVSDGLSEITEFGARHIQNDARTYYIYQTRRLATVFGQTAPEFSVDLELDPNKVYSFLVRAVSAEGLDSRLTGPFSNLQTIAWTQGGSENGPNVAWPDRDLPGLLEGDLEAMFTSEFGMEILRDDVNGPIPALRIGAYRLVDSELDEVIRYDKDANLDSDFPTFLTPPGDPVAYTAHRIIERRAGQSDVTKSIFPFALYRYRVDAPVAREPSKNVEQVSPMMREIAYEGGVIYDIGKTGGDVIEVSRIRDPYVFAELVDAYDGSGPSHQLYMRDFTPVQFGGTYQYLIVFFTERGEIETVLPLNTITIQ
;
A
#
# COMPACT_ATOMS: atom_id res chain seq x y z
N MET A 1 -88.70 -16.20 -26.92
CA MET A 1 -90.18 -16.09 -26.82
C MET A 1 -90.47 -15.45 -25.46
N PHE A 2 -91.10 -14.27 -25.45
CA PHE A 2 -91.52 -13.48 -24.28
C PHE A 2 -90.45 -12.96 -23.28
N ALA A 3 -89.45 -12.24 -23.81
CA ALA A 3 -88.80 -11.11 -23.11
C ALA A 3 -88.20 -10.08 -24.10
N ILE A 4 -88.65 -10.10 -25.36
CA ILE A 4 -88.15 -9.25 -26.49
C ILE A 4 -89.29 -8.37 -27.06
N ILE A 5 -90.48 -8.38 -26.43
CA ILE A 5 -91.72 -7.77 -26.96
C ILE A 5 -92.19 -6.55 -26.13
N LEU A 6 -91.36 -6.01 -25.22
CA LEU A 6 -91.68 -4.76 -24.50
C LEU A 6 -90.79 -3.55 -24.87
N ARG A 7 -89.87 -3.70 -25.84
CA ARG A 7 -88.96 -2.62 -26.30
C ARG A 7 -89.23 -2.14 -27.74
N ARG A 8 -90.33 -2.59 -28.37
CA ARG A 8 -90.68 -2.26 -29.77
C ARG A 8 -92.04 -1.59 -29.98
N LEU A 9 -92.73 -1.14 -28.93
CA LEU A 9 -94.08 -0.56 -29.03
C LEU A 9 -94.22 0.90 -28.60
N VAL A 10 -93.12 1.58 -28.25
CA VAL A 10 -93.13 3.04 -27.95
C VAL A 10 -92.53 3.88 -29.09
N CYS A 11 -91.87 3.26 -30.09
CA CYS A 11 -91.25 3.98 -31.22
C CYS A 11 -92.15 4.18 -32.45
N VAL A 12 -93.41 3.75 -32.45
CA VAL A 12 -94.25 3.72 -33.67
C VAL A 12 -95.36 4.80 -33.69
N TRP A 13 -95.49 5.63 -32.66
CA TRP A 13 -96.55 6.65 -32.57
C TRP A 13 -96.14 8.11 -32.80
N LEU A 14 -94.91 8.38 -33.26
CA LEU A 14 -94.41 9.75 -33.51
C LEU A 14 -93.91 10.00 -34.94
N LEU A 15 -94.29 9.13 -35.89
CA LEU A 15 -93.81 9.18 -37.28
C LEU A 15 -94.89 9.59 -38.31
N ALA A 16 -95.95 10.27 -37.87
CA ALA A 16 -97.04 10.68 -38.76
C ALA A 16 -97.64 12.06 -38.42
N THR A 17 -96.83 13.11 -38.40
CA THR A 17 -97.22 14.49 -38.75
C THR A 17 -95.99 15.39 -38.78
N VAL A 18 -95.50 15.74 -39.98
CA VAL A 18 -95.07 17.08 -40.44
C VAL A 18 -94.28 16.85 -41.73
N SER A 19 -94.95 16.99 -42.86
CA SER A 19 -94.36 17.17 -44.18
C SER A 19 -94.33 18.66 -44.49
N ALA A 20 -93.13 19.24 -44.53
CA ALA A 20 -92.62 20.18 -45.54
C ALA A 20 -91.58 21.16 -44.93
N TRP A 21 -90.55 21.46 -45.74
CA TRP A 21 -89.46 22.48 -45.63
C TRP A 21 -88.14 22.02 -44.98
N PRO A 22 -86.98 22.52 -45.46
CA PRO A 22 -86.39 22.39 -46.79
C PRO A 22 -85.24 21.34 -46.81
N LEU A 23 -84.67 21.12 -48.00
CA LEU A 23 -83.53 20.22 -48.25
C LEU A 23 -82.41 20.42 -47.23
N ALA A 24 -81.95 19.32 -46.67
CA ALA A 24 -80.82 19.25 -45.74
C ALA A 24 -79.61 19.99 -46.31
N SER A 25 -79.10 20.95 -45.54
CA SER A 25 -77.68 21.32 -45.58
C SER A 25 -76.87 20.06 -45.28
N PHE A 26 -76.00 19.66 -46.19
CA PHE A 26 -74.97 18.67 -45.91
C PHE A 26 -74.20 19.13 -44.67
N ALA A 27 -74.11 18.27 -43.66
CA ALA A 27 -73.13 18.42 -42.60
C ALA A 27 -71.75 18.38 -43.25
N GLN A 28 -70.92 19.39 -43.01
CA GLN A 28 -69.48 19.29 -43.25
C GLN A 28 -68.95 18.16 -42.36
N ASP A 29 -68.28 17.19 -42.98
CA ASP A 29 -67.46 16.24 -42.23
C ASP A 29 -66.44 17.03 -41.40
N LEU A 30 -66.31 16.69 -40.13
CA LEU A 30 -65.34 17.33 -39.22
C LEU A 30 -63.88 17.04 -39.63
N GLU A 31 -63.66 16.14 -40.60
CA GLU A 31 -62.36 15.64 -41.05
C GLU A 31 -61.61 16.61 -42.00
N GLN A 32 -62.23 17.69 -42.51
CA GLN A 32 -61.54 18.68 -43.37
C GLN A 32 -61.73 20.12 -42.86
N LEU A 33 -60.99 20.49 -41.81
CA LEU A 33 -60.97 21.87 -41.29
C LEU A 33 -59.94 22.73 -42.03
N THR A 34 -60.43 23.68 -42.82
CA THR A 34 -59.64 24.71 -43.49
C THR A 34 -59.97 26.10 -42.91
N PHE A 35 -58.94 26.87 -42.57
CA PHE A 35 -59.04 28.20 -41.97
C PHE A 35 -58.47 29.26 -42.91
N THR A 36 -59.18 30.36 -43.13
CA THR A 36 -58.64 31.54 -43.81
C THR A 36 -58.34 32.62 -42.79
N LEU A 37 -57.08 33.04 -42.74
CA LEU A 37 -56.55 33.96 -41.76
C LEU A 37 -55.88 35.12 -42.47
N GLY A 38 -55.70 36.24 -41.77
CA GLY A 38 -54.85 37.29 -42.31
C GLY A 38 -54.58 38.40 -41.32
N THR A 39 -53.58 39.19 -41.69
CA THR A 39 -53.07 40.31 -40.91
C THR A 39 -52.68 41.45 -41.86
N THR A 40 -52.50 42.63 -41.29
CA THR A 40 -52.11 43.84 -42.01
C THR A 40 -50.76 44.34 -41.50
N GLY A 41 -50.14 45.23 -42.25
CA GLY A 41 -48.89 45.86 -41.85
C GLY A 41 -48.50 47.00 -42.76
N ARG A 42 -47.41 47.66 -42.40
CA ARG A 42 -46.77 48.70 -43.20
C ARG A 42 -45.31 48.32 -43.45
N ASP A 43 -44.87 48.36 -44.71
CA ASP A 43 -43.50 48.02 -45.07
C ASP A 43 -42.52 49.14 -44.64
N ALA A 44 -41.21 48.86 -44.71
CA ALA A 44 -40.17 49.84 -44.36
C ALA A 44 -40.20 51.13 -45.19
N ASN A 45 -40.87 51.13 -46.35
CA ASN A 45 -41.04 52.31 -47.20
C ASN A 45 -42.36 53.06 -46.94
N GLY A 46 -43.16 52.60 -45.98
CA GLY A 46 -44.42 53.21 -45.59
C GLY A 46 -45.64 52.75 -46.40
N ALA A 47 -45.52 51.70 -47.23
CA ALA A 47 -46.65 51.16 -47.98
C ALA A 47 -47.48 50.21 -47.12
N ASP A 48 -48.80 50.38 -47.13
CA ASP A 48 -49.72 49.52 -46.38
C ASP A 48 -50.00 48.23 -47.16
N PHE A 49 -50.05 47.10 -46.46
CA PHE A 49 -50.22 45.78 -47.06
C PHE A 49 -51.12 44.86 -46.24
N GLY A 50 -51.64 43.83 -46.90
CA GLY A 50 -52.36 42.72 -46.30
C GLY A 50 -51.69 41.40 -46.64
N TYR A 51 -51.74 40.47 -45.68
CA TYR A 51 -51.35 39.08 -45.86
C TYR A 51 -52.55 38.20 -45.51
N MET A 52 -52.93 37.31 -46.43
CA MET A 52 -53.97 36.31 -46.20
C MET A 52 -53.40 34.93 -46.47
N VAL A 53 -53.67 33.99 -45.57
CA VAL A 53 -53.22 32.60 -45.68
C VAL A 53 -54.38 31.64 -45.48
N LEU A 54 -54.35 30.57 -46.25
CA LEU A 54 -55.18 29.40 -46.10
C LEU A 54 -54.39 28.33 -45.38
N GLN A 55 -54.87 27.92 -44.21
CA GLN A 55 -54.30 26.83 -43.43
C GLN A 55 -55.27 25.66 -43.36
N SER A 56 -54.73 24.45 -43.35
CA SER A 56 -55.47 23.21 -43.18
C SER A 56 -54.79 22.32 -42.15
N GLN A 57 -55.57 21.48 -41.46
CA GLN A 57 -55.01 20.41 -40.62
C GLN A 57 -54.33 19.33 -41.46
N GLU A 58 -54.84 19.06 -42.66
CA GLU A 58 -54.28 18.11 -43.62
C GLU A 58 -53.74 18.84 -44.85
N ALA A 59 -52.47 18.63 -45.19
CA ALA A 59 -51.85 19.26 -46.36
C ALA A 59 -52.60 18.87 -47.66
N GLU A 60 -53.03 17.62 -47.78
CA GLU A 60 -53.75 17.07 -48.93
C GLU A 60 -55.05 17.82 -49.27
N ALA A 61 -55.70 18.44 -48.29
CA ALA A 61 -56.93 19.20 -48.50
C ALA A 61 -56.71 20.46 -49.36
N VAL A 62 -55.50 21.04 -49.34
CA VAL A 62 -55.19 22.32 -50.00
C VAL A 62 -54.13 22.22 -51.10
N ILE A 63 -53.41 21.09 -51.20
CA ILE A 63 -52.36 20.87 -52.21
C ILE A 63 -52.86 21.11 -53.64
N GLY A 64 -52.13 21.96 -54.38
CA GLY A 64 -52.25 22.11 -55.83
C GLY A 64 -53.57 22.72 -56.33
N ARG A 65 -54.48 23.12 -55.45
CA ARG A 65 -55.75 23.76 -55.80
C ARG A 65 -55.54 25.25 -56.08
N PRO A 66 -56.02 25.80 -57.23
CA PRO A 66 -55.99 27.23 -57.46
C PRO A 66 -57.14 27.93 -56.75
N TYR A 67 -56.86 29.10 -56.18
CA TYR A 67 -57.84 29.94 -55.50
C TYR A 67 -57.85 31.36 -56.07
N ALA A 68 -59.02 32.00 -56.07
CA ALA A 68 -59.20 33.38 -56.49
C ALA A 68 -59.50 34.28 -55.30
N ILE A 69 -58.88 35.44 -55.26
CA ILE A 69 -59.01 36.43 -54.20
C ILE A 69 -59.86 37.56 -54.73
N TYR A 70 -60.97 37.79 -54.04
CA TYR A 70 -61.90 38.85 -54.32
C TYR A 70 -61.81 39.92 -53.24
N GLU A 71 -61.78 41.19 -53.66
CA GLU A 71 -61.68 42.32 -52.77
C GLU A 71 -62.98 43.12 -52.74
N LYS A 72 -63.35 43.56 -51.54
CA LYS A 72 -64.41 44.54 -51.29
C LYS A 72 -63.87 45.62 -50.36
N ALA A 73 -63.87 46.88 -50.80
CA ALA A 73 -63.45 48.04 -50.00
C ALA A 73 -64.51 48.45 -48.95
N ALA A 74 -64.87 47.53 -48.06
CA ALA A 74 -65.77 47.75 -46.91
C ALA A 74 -65.66 46.59 -45.91
N ASP A 75 -66.25 46.75 -44.72
CA ASP A 75 -66.37 45.68 -43.71
C ASP A 75 -67.26 44.50 -44.16
N PHE A 76 -67.38 43.47 -43.33
CA PHE A 76 -68.22 42.30 -43.65
C PHE A 76 -69.69 42.64 -43.87
N ALA A 77 -70.26 43.57 -43.09
CA ALA A 77 -71.68 43.88 -43.06
C ALA A 77 -72.14 44.78 -44.24
N THR A 78 -71.23 45.60 -44.76
CA THR A 78 -71.54 46.56 -45.81
C THR A 78 -71.70 45.86 -47.16
N ALA A 79 -72.84 46.10 -47.81
CA ALA A 79 -73.11 45.61 -49.16
C ALA A 79 -72.33 46.43 -50.20
N ALA A 80 -71.24 45.87 -50.70
CA ALA A 80 -70.44 46.40 -51.82
C ALA A 80 -69.99 45.25 -52.74
N PRO A 81 -69.79 45.49 -54.04
CA PRO A 81 -69.42 44.44 -54.99
C PRO A 81 -67.97 43.96 -54.75
N PHE A 82 -67.78 42.65 -54.86
CA PHE A 82 -66.47 42.02 -54.86
C PHE A 82 -65.83 42.07 -56.25
N GLN A 83 -64.55 42.46 -56.33
CA GLN A 83 -63.76 42.49 -57.56
C GLN A 83 -62.62 41.47 -57.48
N LEU A 84 -62.35 40.76 -58.57
CA LEU A 84 -61.23 39.83 -58.63
C LEU A 84 -59.90 40.61 -58.52
N ARG A 85 -59.09 40.32 -57.52
CA ARG A 85 -57.78 40.95 -57.27
C ARG A 85 -56.63 40.07 -57.75
N ALA A 86 -56.65 38.78 -57.41
CA ALA A 86 -55.59 37.84 -57.79
C ALA A 86 -56.11 36.40 -57.91
N VAL A 87 -55.34 35.55 -58.59
CA VAL A 87 -55.51 34.09 -58.56
C VAL A 87 -54.19 33.51 -58.06
N ILE A 88 -54.24 32.78 -56.94
CA ILE A 88 -53.11 32.08 -56.34
C ILE A 88 -53.15 30.61 -56.71
N GLN A 89 -51.97 30.05 -56.99
CA GLN A 89 -51.77 28.65 -57.33
C GLN A 89 -50.30 28.29 -57.13
N LEU A 90 -50.02 27.00 -57.00
CA LEU A 90 -48.67 26.45 -56.89
C LEU A 90 -47.75 26.94 -58.02
N GLN A 91 -46.61 27.52 -57.68
CA GLN A 91 -45.62 28.05 -58.64
C GLN A 91 -44.42 27.11 -58.77
N THR A 92 -44.06 26.79 -60.01
CA THR A 92 -42.88 25.95 -60.34
C THR A 92 -41.86 26.67 -61.22
N ASP A 93 -42.13 27.91 -61.63
CA ASP A 93 -41.22 28.71 -62.47
C ASP A 93 -40.28 29.56 -61.59
N PRO A 94 -38.95 29.35 -61.62
CA PRO A 94 -38.00 30.11 -60.79
C PRO A 94 -38.13 31.63 -60.92
N ARG A 95 -38.54 32.15 -62.09
CA ARG A 95 -38.69 33.61 -62.28
C ARG A 95 -39.86 34.18 -61.47
N THR A 96 -41.00 33.48 -61.46
CA THR A 96 -42.17 33.85 -60.66
C THR A 96 -41.88 33.68 -59.17
N ILE A 97 -41.26 32.56 -58.79
CA ILE A 97 -40.82 32.30 -57.41
C ILE A 97 -39.92 33.42 -56.92
N ARG A 98 -38.91 33.82 -57.71
CA ARG A 98 -38.01 34.92 -57.35
C ARG A 98 -38.75 36.24 -57.11
N SER A 99 -39.79 36.53 -57.91
CA SER A 99 -40.60 37.73 -57.70
C SER A 99 -41.44 37.64 -56.42
N ILE A 100 -41.95 36.47 -56.07
CA ILE A 100 -42.71 36.24 -54.83
C ILE A 100 -41.80 36.37 -53.61
N LEU A 101 -40.64 35.70 -53.62
CA LEU A 101 -39.68 35.75 -52.52
C LEU A 101 -39.14 37.16 -52.28
N LYS A 102 -38.86 37.91 -53.36
CA LYS A 102 -38.47 39.32 -53.25
C LYS A 102 -39.59 40.21 -52.69
N ALA A 103 -40.85 39.86 -52.92
CA ALA A 103 -41.96 40.58 -52.32
C ALA A 103 -42.14 40.22 -50.84
N SER A 104 -41.93 38.94 -50.47
CA SER A 104 -42.01 38.48 -49.08
C SER A 104 -40.88 38.98 -48.20
N GLU A 105 -39.70 39.26 -48.76
CA GLU A 105 -38.56 39.88 -48.05
C GLU A 105 -38.97 41.18 -47.32
N LYS A 106 -40.01 41.88 -47.80
CA LYS A 106 -40.52 43.10 -47.18
C LYS A 106 -41.33 42.89 -45.90
N VAL A 107 -41.77 41.65 -45.64
CA VAL A 107 -42.77 41.35 -44.61
C VAL A 107 -42.43 40.15 -43.73
N ASP A 108 -41.46 39.34 -44.13
CA ASP A 108 -40.92 38.25 -43.33
C ASP A 108 -39.73 38.77 -42.52
N GLU A 109 -39.91 38.95 -41.21
CA GLU A 109 -38.88 39.47 -40.30
C GLU A 109 -37.64 38.56 -40.22
N ASP A 110 -37.74 37.30 -40.61
CA ASP A 110 -36.63 36.33 -40.57
C ASP A 110 -36.29 35.81 -41.97
N PHE A 111 -36.49 36.63 -43.01
CA PHE A 111 -36.21 36.24 -44.40
C PHE A 111 -34.74 35.81 -44.61
N ALA A 112 -33.80 36.40 -43.85
CA ALA A 112 -32.38 36.08 -43.95
C ALA A 112 -32.07 34.59 -43.68
N MET A 113 -32.85 33.94 -42.81
CA MET A 113 -32.69 32.51 -42.46
C MET A 113 -33.34 31.56 -43.48
N LEU A 114 -34.13 32.08 -44.43
CA LEU A 114 -34.86 31.25 -45.39
C LEU A 114 -33.92 30.39 -46.24
N GLU A 115 -32.81 30.94 -46.71
CA GLU A 115 -31.87 30.20 -47.57
C GLU A 115 -31.22 29.04 -46.81
N GLN A 116 -30.75 29.27 -45.58
CA GLN A 116 -30.18 28.21 -44.74
C GLN A 116 -31.18 27.08 -44.46
N ARG A 117 -32.46 27.40 -44.23
CA ARG A 117 -33.50 26.40 -43.99
C ARG A 117 -33.90 25.64 -45.26
N VAL A 118 -33.88 26.31 -46.41
CA VAL A 118 -34.05 25.65 -47.70
C VAL A 118 -32.86 24.74 -47.99
N ASP A 119 -31.64 25.11 -47.61
CA ASP A 119 -30.45 24.27 -47.77
C ASP A 119 -30.54 22.99 -46.94
N GLY A 120 -31.11 23.06 -45.72
CA GLY A 120 -31.41 21.88 -44.91
C GLY A 120 -32.36 20.88 -45.59
N TYR A 121 -33.22 21.33 -46.50
CA TYR A 121 -34.07 20.45 -47.31
C TYR A 121 -33.26 19.60 -48.32
N PHE A 122 -32.02 20.00 -48.61
CA PHE A 122 -31.11 19.36 -49.55
C PHE A 122 -29.87 18.76 -48.89
N GLU A 123 -29.83 18.61 -47.56
CA GLU A 123 -28.64 18.17 -46.83
C GLU A 123 -28.05 16.84 -47.35
N ASP A 124 -28.93 15.92 -47.79
CA ASP A 124 -28.55 14.62 -48.35
C ASP A 124 -28.39 14.59 -49.88
N VAL A 125 -28.56 15.72 -50.58
CA VAL A 125 -28.61 15.80 -52.04
C VAL A 125 -27.69 16.89 -52.58
N ASP A 126 -26.69 16.49 -53.37
CA ASP A 126 -25.82 17.45 -54.06
C ASP A 126 -26.57 18.15 -55.20
N ILE A 127 -26.97 19.39 -54.95
CA ILE A 127 -27.63 20.28 -55.93
C ILE A 127 -26.67 21.27 -56.60
N SER A 128 -25.35 21.20 -56.31
CA SER A 128 -24.35 22.22 -56.71
C SER A 128 -24.18 22.41 -58.22
N THR A 129 -24.77 21.55 -59.04
CA THR A 129 -24.68 21.59 -60.52
C THR A 129 -26.03 21.86 -61.20
N LEU A 130 -27.10 22.05 -60.43
CA LEU A 130 -28.48 22.13 -60.93
C LEU A 130 -28.97 23.55 -61.25
N GLY A 131 -28.19 24.60 -60.97
CA GLY A 131 -28.55 25.99 -61.29
C GLY A 131 -28.63 26.25 -62.79
N ALA A 132 -29.41 27.25 -63.22
CA ALA A 132 -29.67 27.48 -64.64
C ALA A 132 -28.43 27.87 -65.48
N SER A 133 -27.33 28.25 -64.82
CA SER A 133 -26.02 28.57 -65.42
C SER A 133 -24.99 27.43 -65.30
N GLY A 134 -25.35 26.28 -64.71
CA GLY A 134 -24.45 25.13 -64.50
C GLY A 134 -23.58 25.22 -63.23
N GLY A 135 -24.04 25.95 -62.21
CA GLY A 135 -23.43 26.02 -60.88
C GLY A 135 -24.49 25.87 -59.78
N GLU A 136 -24.18 26.30 -58.55
CA GLU A 136 -25.12 26.19 -57.44
C GLU A 136 -26.39 26.99 -57.72
N PRO A 137 -27.59 26.39 -57.56
CA PRO A 137 -28.86 27.09 -57.78
C PRO A 137 -29.02 28.24 -56.78
N ASP A 138 -29.57 29.37 -57.23
CA ASP A 138 -29.97 30.43 -56.28
C ASP A 138 -31.23 30.03 -55.49
N LEU A 139 -31.56 30.75 -54.40
CA LEU A 139 -32.70 30.45 -53.53
C LEU A 139 -34.02 30.15 -54.30
N ALA A 140 -34.33 30.92 -55.35
CA ALA A 140 -35.56 30.70 -56.12
C ALA A 140 -35.50 29.43 -56.99
N GLU A 141 -34.30 29.06 -57.47
CA GLU A 141 -34.05 27.80 -58.15
C GLU A 141 -34.10 26.63 -57.16
N LYS A 142 -33.51 26.76 -55.96
CA LYS A 142 -33.61 25.79 -54.86
C LYS A 142 -35.07 25.50 -54.50
N VAL A 143 -35.87 26.53 -54.24
CA VAL A 143 -37.32 26.39 -53.95
C VAL A 143 -38.08 25.78 -55.14
N SER A 144 -37.75 26.16 -56.37
CA SER A 144 -38.37 25.56 -57.58
C SER A 144 -38.11 24.06 -57.68
N ILE A 145 -36.88 23.64 -57.39
CA ILE A 145 -36.49 22.22 -57.35
C ILE A 145 -37.28 21.52 -56.23
N ALA A 146 -37.30 22.08 -55.02
CA ALA A 146 -38.02 21.50 -53.89
C ALA A 146 -39.51 21.30 -54.20
N VAL A 147 -40.18 22.32 -54.74
CA VAL A 147 -41.61 22.25 -55.10
C VAL A 147 -41.88 21.21 -56.17
N ARG A 148 -41.03 21.09 -57.20
CA ARG A 148 -41.19 20.06 -58.25
C ARG A 148 -40.96 18.65 -57.69
N SER A 149 -40.01 18.48 -56.78
CA SER A 149 -39.77 17.22 -56.09
C SER A 149 -40.97 16.85 -55.19
N ALA A 150 -41.53 17.82 -54.46
CA ALA A 150 -42.73 17.63 -53.65
C ALA A 150 -43.99 17.33 -54.47
N GLN A 151 -44.07 17.75 -55.74
CA GLN A 151 -45.14 17.30 -56.64
C GLN A 151 -45.03 15.81 -57.01
N ALA A 152 -43.82 15.25 -56.98
CA ALA A 152 -43.58 13.84 -57.27
C ALA A 152 -43.70 12.95 -56.03
N ASP A 153 -43.56 13.52 -54.83
CA ASP A 153 -43.59 12.81 -53.55
C ASP A 153 -44.39 13.58 -52.48
N PRO A 154 -45.54 13.05 -52.02
CA PRO A 154 -46.36 13.68 -50.99
C PRO A 154 -45.63 13.96 -49.66
N SER A 155 -44.68 13.12 -49.21
CA SER A 155 -43.97 13.37 -47.94
C SER A 155 -43.05 14.60 -47.99
N LEU A 156 -42.50 14.87 -49.17
CA LEU A 156 -41.70 16.07 -49.43
C LEU A 156 -42.56 17.34 -49.40
N PHE A 157 -43.86 17.23 -49.71
CA PHE A 157 -44.78 18.36 -49.62
C PHE A 157 -45.06 18.78 -48.18
N GLU A 158 -45.17 17.84 -47.23
CA GLU A 158 -45.37 18.18 -45.81
C GLU A 158 -44.22 19.05 -45.27
N GLY A 159 -42.97 18.72 -45.60
CA GLY A 159 -41.81 19.53 -45.23
C GLY A 159 -41.87 20.96 -45.76
N LEU A 160 -42.26 21.14 -47.02
CA LEU A 160 -42.48 22.48 -47.61
C LEU A 160 -43.67 23.21 -47.01
N TYR A 161 -44.73 22.49 -46.63
CA TYR A 161 -45.89 23.06 -45.95
C TYR A 161 -45.51 23.59 -44.55
N PHE A 162 -44.67 22.86 -43.80
CA PHE A 162 -44.10 23.34 -42.53
C PHE A 162 -43.15 24.52 -42.73
N LEU A 163 -42.28 24.49 -43.74
CA LEU A 163 -41.43 25.63 -44.08
C LEU A 163 -42.27 26.86 -44.47
N GLY A 164 -43.41 26.65 -45.14
CA GLY A 164 -44.42 27.66 -45.44
C GLY A 164 -45.00 28.33 -44.19
N ARG A 165 -45.20 27.59 -43.10
CA ARG A 165 -45.63 28.16 -41.81
C ARG A 165 -44.60 29.09 -41.20
N LEU A 166 -43.31 28.83 -41.41
CA LEU A 166 -42.22 29.68 -40.90
C LEU A 166 -41.86 30.83 -41.83
N HIS A 167 -42.17 30.72 -43.13
CA HIS A 167 -41.83 31.72 -44.14
C HIS A 167 -43.02 32.04 -45.06
N PRO A 168 -43.63 33.24 -44.95
CA PRO A 168 -44.83 33.59 -45.70
C PRO A 168 -44.62 33.61 -47.23
N GLY A 169 -43.39 33.83 -47.69
CA GLY A 169 -43.03 33.73 -49.11
C GLY A 169 -43.19 32.33 -49.68
N ILE A 170 -42.88 31.30 -48.91
CA ILE A 170 -43.05 29.90 -49.30
C ILE A 170 -44.54 29.56 -49.39
N ASN A 171 -45.39 30.02 -48.45
CA ASN A 171 -46.84 29.87 -48.57
C ASN A 171 -47.43 30.53 -49.82
N CYS A 172 -46.90 31.69 -50.23
CA CYS A 172 -47.29 32.33 -51.49
C CYS A 172 -46.87 31.49 -52.71
N VAL A 173 -45.67 30.90 -52.70
CA VAL A 173 -45.19 29.98 -53.76
C VAL A 173 -46.06 28.73 -53.83
N LEU A 174 -46.49 28.19 -52.70
CA LEU A 174 -47.38 27.03 -52.62
C LEU A 174 -48.82 27.32 -53.07
N GLY A 175 -49.17 28.59 -53.31
CA GLY A 175 -50.52 29.00 -53.66
C GLY A 175 -51.49 28.99 -52.48
N LEU A 176 -50.97 29.01 -51.25
CA LEU A 176 -51.73 28.96 -50.00
C LEU A 176 -51.85 30.32 -49.33
N ALA A 177 -51.05 31.30 -49.74
CA ALA A 177 -51.16 32.66 -49.26
C ALA A 177 -51.12 33.69 -50.37
N TYR A 178 -51.51 34.90 -50.02
CA TYR A 178 -51.41 36.07 -50.85
C TYR A 178 -50.95 37.27 -50.04
N PHE A 179 -50.02 37.99 -50.64
CA PHE A 179 -49.49 39.24 -50.17
C PHE A 179 -49.78 40.33 -51.20
N GLY A 180 -50.33 41.46 -50.76
CA GLY A 180 -50.63 42.59 -51.64
C GLY A 180 -50.78 43.91 -50.90
N GLU A 181 -50.48 45.00 -51.60
CA GLU A 181 -50.68 46.37 -51.10
C GLU A 181 -52.18 46.65 -50.85
N LEU A 182 -52.48 47.50 -49.87
CA LEU A 182 -53.84 47.93 -49.53
C LEU A 182 -54.04 49.39 -49.96
N ASP A 183 -54.97 49.60 -50.89
CA ASP A 183 -55.31 50.94 -51.40
C ASP A 183 -56.31 51.69 -50.50
N GLN A 184 -56.88 51.00 -49.51
CA GLN A 184 -57.89 51.50 -48.58
C GLN A 184 -57.62 50.94 -47.17
N PRO A 185 -57.94 51.68 -46.10
CA PRO A 185 -57.62 51.27 -44.74
C PRO A 185 -58.50 50.16 -44.18
N LEU A 186 -59.64 49.88 -44.82
CA LEU A 186 -60.57 48.84 -44.41
C LEU A 186 -61.09 48.07 -45.62
N VAL A 187 -60.70 46.81 -45.73
CA VAL A 187 -60.95 45.98 -46.91
C VAL A 187 -61.31 44.55 -46.50
N THR A 188 -62.34 43.96 -47.10
CA THR A 188 -62.63 42.53 -46.98
C THR A 188 -62.02 41.78 -48.16
N TRP A 189 -61.15 40.81 -47.88
CA TRP A 189 -60.70 39.82 -48.85
C TRP A 189 -61.52 38.54 -48.70
N GLU A 190 -61.99 37.99 -49.81
CA GLU A 190 -62.75 36.75 -49.90
C GLU A 190 -62.00 35.77 -50.79
N LEU A 191 -61.68 34.61 -50.23
CA LEU A 191 -61.05 33.51 -50.94
C LEU A 191 -62.14 32.62 -51.54
N ARG A 192 -62.03 32.31 -52.83
CA ARG A 192 -62.93 31.39 -53.55
C ARG A 192 -62.13 30.31 -54.25
N GLU A 193 -62.69 29.11 -54.37
CA GLU A 193 -62.14 28.10 -55.28
C GLU A 193 -62.18 28.63 -56.72
N TRP A 194 -61.12 28.37 -57.49
CA TRP A 194 -61.00 28.83 -58.87
C TRP A 194 -61.04 27.65 -59.84
N ASN A 195 -61.95 27.68 -60.81
CA ASN A 195 -61.96 26.67 -61.85
C ASN A 195 -61.11 27.11 -63.04
N PRO A 196 -59.94 26.48 -63.28
CA PRO A 196 -59.04 26.88 -64.36
C PRO A 196 -59.63 26.64 -65.76
N SER A 197 -60.61 25.72 -65.89
CA SER A 197 -61.24 25.39 -67.18
C SER A 197 -62.31 26.40 -67.58
N SER A 198 -63.13 26.87 -66.64
CA SER A 198 -64.19 27.85 -66.90
C SER A 198 -63.74 29.31 -66.72
N ARG A 199 -62.56 29.53 -66.11
CA ARG A 199 -62.04 30.85 -65.70
C ARG A 199 -63.05 31.65 -64.88
N GLY A 200 -63.70 30.97 -63.93
CA GLY A 200 -64.73 31.55 -63.07
C GLY A 200 -64.58 31.09 -61.62
N PRO A 201 -65.11 31.87 -60.67
CA PRO A 201 -65.13 31.50 -59.26
C PRO A 201 -66.14 30.37 -58.99
N GLU A 202 -65.81 29.51 -58.03
CA GLU A 202 -66.70 28.52 -57.44
C GLU A 202 -67.06 28.95 -56.00
N ASP A 203 -67.02 28.02 -55.05
CA ASP A 203 -67.48 28.24 -53.69
C ASP A 203 -66.56 29.17 -52.88
N VAL A 204 -67.14 29.90 -51.93
CA VAL A 204 -66.40 30.76 -51.00
C VAL A 204 -65.76 29.89 -49.93
N VAL A 205 -64.45 29.94 -49.82
CA VAL A 205 -63.65 29.20 -48.83
C VAL A 205 -63.61 29.96 -47.51
N GLY A 206 -63.39 31.28 -47.56
CA GLY A 206 -63.30 32.10 -46.37
C GLY A 206 -63.22 33.60 -46.66
N ARG A 207 -63.34 34.40 -45.60
CA ARG A 207 -63.25 35.87 -45.67
C ARG A 207 -62.40 36.40 -44.53
N VAL A 208 -61.58 37.39 -44.83
CA VAL A 208 -60.74 38.10 -43.85
C VAL A 208 -60.97 39.60 -43.98
N LEU A 209 -61.04 40.29 -42.85
CA LEU A 209 -61.09 41.74 -42.80
C LEU A 209 -59.67 42.26 -42.57
N MET A 210 -59.19 43.04 -43.52
CA MET A 210 -57.97 43.81 -43.42
C MET A 210 -58.32 45.19 -42.86
N ASP A 211 -57.96 45.43 -41.60
CA ASP A 211 -58.19 46.70 -40.90
C ASP A 211 -56.85 47.33 -40.48
N LEU A 212 -56.45 48.41 -41.15
CA LEU A 212 -55.28 49.19 -40.77
C LEU A 212 -55.54 50.07 -39.54
N GLY A 213 -56.81 50.33 -39.19
CA GLY A 213 -57.18 51.05 -37.97
C GLY A 213 -56.85 50.26 -36.70
N ALA A 214 -56.71 48.94 -36.81
CA ALA A 214 -56.27 48.06 -35.72
C ALA A 214 -54.75 48.08 -35.49
N ALA A 215 -53.97 48.70 -36.39
CA ALA A 215 -52.52 48.72 -36.27
C ALA A 215 -52.04 49.60 -35.11
N ASN A 216 -51.02 49.12 -34.38
CA ASN A 216 -50.33 49.92 -33.38
C ASN A 216 -49.60 51.09 -34.10
N PRO A 217 -49.76 52.36 -33.65
CA PRO A 217 -49.16 53.51 -34.31
C PRO A 217 -47.63 53.47 -34.44
N THR A 218 -46.96 52.78 -33.50
CA THR A 218 -45.50 52.67 -33.47
C THR A 218 -45.00 51.50 -34.32
N LEU A 219 -45.71 50.38 -34.30
CA LEU A 219 -45.30 49.15 -34.99
C LEU A 219 -45.79 49.09 -36.45
N GLY A 220 -46.86 49.79 -36.79
CA GLY A 220 -47.45 49.76 -38.12
C GLY A 220 -48.23 48.48 -38.44
N TYR A 221 -48.47 47.61 -37.46
CA TYR A 221 -49.29 46.39 -37.57
C TYR A 221 -50.06 46.12 -36.25
N PRO A 222 -51.10 45.27 -36.26
CA PRO A 222 -51.80 44.88 -35.04
C PRO A 222 -51.03 43.79 -34.28
N PRO A 223 -50.40 44.07 -33.12
CA PRO A 223 -49.70 43.05 -32.34
C PRO A 223 -50.71 42.07 -31.72
N LEU A 224 -50.28 40.82 -31.54
CA LEU A 224 -51.05 39.85 -30.77
C LEU A 224 -51.06 40.24 -29.28
N PRO A 225 -52.17 40.03 -28.56
CA PRO A 225 -52.22 40.27 -27.12
C PRO A 225 -51.16 39.46 -26.37
N ALA A 226 -50.65 40.01 -25.27
CA ALA A 226 -49.63 39.35 -24.46
C ALA A 226 -50.12 38.01 -23.87
N PRO A 227 -49.25 36.99 -23.76
CA PRO A 227 -49.50 35.84 -22.91
C PRO A 227 -49.51 36.22 -21.42
N GLY A 228 -49.82 35.26 -20.56
CA GLY A 228 -49.54 35.39 -19.13
C GLY A 228 -48.04 35.56 -18.86
N LYS A 229 -47.70 36.13 -17.70
CA LYS A 229 -46.30 36.19 -17.25
C LYS A 229 -45.72 34.76 -17.18
N PRO A 230 -44.44 34.57 -17.52
CA PRO A 230 -43.74 33.33 -17.21
C PRO A 230 -43.79 33.00 -15.72
N VAL A 231 -43.69 31.72 -15.39
CA VAL A 231 -43.61 31.18 -14.03
C VAL A 231 -42.45 30.19 -14.02
N ASP A 232 -41.61 30.27 -13.00
CA ASP A 232 -40.52 29.33 -12.75
C ASP A 232 -41.07 28.00 -12.23
N VAL A 233 -40.69 26.90 -12.87
CA VAL A 233 -41.15 25.55 -12.53
C VAL A 233 -40.04 24.81 -11.77
N PRO A 234 -40.13 24.71 -10.43
CA PRO A 234 -39.10 24.07 -9.63
C PRO A 234 -39.01 22.57 -9.95
N PHE A 235 -37.81 21.99 -9.82
CA PHE A 235 -37.65 20.54 -9.94
C PHE A 235 -38.32 19.82 -8.74
N PRO A 236 -38.78 18.57 -8.94
CA PRO A 236 -39.40 17.80 -7.86
C PRO A 236 -38.43 17.60 -6.70
N ILE A 237 -38.82 18.08 -5.52
CA ILE A 237 -38.18 17.71 -4.25
C ILE A 237 -38.70 16.32 -3.87
N SER A 238 -37.80 15.34 -3.72
CA SER A 238 -38.15 13.95 -3.37
C SER A 238 -37.65 13.61 -1.96
N GLU A 239 -38.10 12.49 -1.38
CA GLU A 239 -37.56 12.00 -0.09
C GLU A 239 -36.04 11.75 -0.14
N THR A 240 -35.46 11.60 -1.34
CA THR A 240 -34.03 11.40 -1.58
C THR A 240 -33.29 12.63 -2.09
N THR A 241 -34.02 13.69 -2.49
CA THR A 241 -33.45 14.94 -3.01
C THR A 241 -33.83 16.05 -2.05
N TYR A 242 -32.91 16.39 -1.15
CA TYR A 242 -33.15 17.43 -0.16
C TYR A 242 -32.91 18.81 -0.79
N GLU A 243 -33.97 19.61 -0.84
CA GLU A 243 -34.03 21.06 -1.15
C GLU A 243 -33.64 21.50 -2.57
N ASN A 244 -32.53 21.02 -3.16
CA ASN A 244 -32.07 21.40 -4.51
C ASN A 244 -31.84 20.18 -5.41
N ASP A 245 -32.32 20.22 -6.66
CA ASP A 245 -32.13 19.15 -7.64
C ASP A 245 -30.99 19.52 -8.59
N PRO A 246 -29.97 18.66 -8.79
CA PRO A 246 -28.84 18.98 -9.66
C PRO A 246 -29.20 19.34 -11.11
N ARG A 247 -30.39 18.92 -11.59
CA ARG A 247 -30.90 19.31 -12.92
C ARG A 247 -31.24 20.80 -13.03
N GLY A 248 -31.43 21.47 -11.89
CA GLY A 248 -31.63 22.91 -11.77
C GLY A 248 -30.34 23.73 -11.65
N HIS A 249 -29.17 23.09 -11.69
CA HIS A 249 -27.90 23.82 -11.65
C HIS A 249 -27.81 24.78 -12.84
N LEU A 250 -27.70 26.08 -12.54
CA LEU A 250 -27.56 27.17 -13.50
C LEU A 250 -28.56 27.05 -14.67
N ASN A 251 -29.83 26.81 -14.34
CA ASN A 251 -30.91 26.54 -15.31
C ASN A 251 -32.26 26.96 -14.73
N VAL A 252 -33.17 27.46 -15.57
CA VAL A 252 -34.56 27.74 -15.21
C VAL A 252 -35.53 27.08 -16.19
N ARG A 253 -36.61 26.49 -15.68
CA ARG A 253 -37.74 25.99 -16.49
C ARG A 253 -38.92 26.94 -16.39
N LEU A 254 -39.52 27.26 -17.52
CA LEU A 254 -40.55 28.29 -17.64
C LEU A 254 -41.83 27.76 -18.28
N ARG A 255 -42.96 28.25 -17.81
CA ARG A 255 -44.29 28.11 -18.43
C ARG A 255 -45.12 29.37 -18.24
N TRP A 256 -46.22 29.49 -18.98
CA TRP A 256 -47.17 30.60 -18.84
C TRP A 256 -48.57 30.14 -19.21
N HIS A 257 -49.59 30.97 -18.98
CA HIS A 257 -50.94 30.72 -19.46
C HIS A 257 -51.24 31.49 -20.74
N THR A 258 -52.25 31.03 -21.49
CA THR A 258 -52.77 31.74 -22.68
C THR A 258 -54.07 32.45 -22.29
N PRO A 259 -54.10 33.80 -22.20
CA PRO A 259 -55.32 34.54 -21.88
C PRO A 259 -56.39 34.33 -22.95
N GLU A 260 -57.68 34.43 -22.56
CA GLU A 260 -58.81 34.20 -23.48
C GLU A 260 -58.76 35.12 -24.72
N VAL A 261 -58.31 36.37 -24.57
CA VAL A 261 -58.17 37.32 -25.69
C VAL A 261 -57.13 36.88 -26.72
N LEU A 262 -56.04 36.25 -26.29
CA LEU A 262 -55.03 35.68 -27.17
C LEU A 262 -55.48 34.34 -27.74
N ARG A 263 -56.15 33.51 -26.93
CA ARG A 263 -56.70 32.21 -27.34
C ARG A 263 -57.69 32.34 -28.50
N GLN A 264 -58.50 33.40 -28.51
CA GLN A 264 -59.41 33.71 -29.62
C GLN A 264 -58.69 34.08 -30.93
N GLN A 265 -57.41 34.45 -30.85
CA GLN A 265 -56.54 34.80 -31.95
C GLN A 265 -55.42 33.76 -32.17
N SER A 266 -55.50 32.59 -31.56
CA SER A 266 -54.42 31.58 -31.55
C SER A 266 -53.99 31.14 -32.94
N LEU A 267 -54.92 31.10 -33.90
CA LEU A 267 -54.63 30.77 -35.29
C LEU A 267 -53.74 31.81 -35.99
N LEU A 268 -53.69 33.05 -35.50
CA LEU A 268 -52.77 34.09 -35.98
C LEU A 268 -51.38 34.00 -35.34
N ALA A 269 -51.20 33.16 -34.31
CA ALA A 269 -49.92 32.94 -33.65
C ALA A 269 -49.22 31.70 -34.23
N ILE A 270 -47.90 31.78 -34.42
CA ILE A 270 -47.05 30.61 -34.77
C ILE A 270 -46.51 29.95 -33.49
N GLY A 271 -46.31 30.73 -32.43
CA GLY A 271 -45.77 30.26 -31.15
C GLY A 271 -45.41 31.46 -30.27
N TYR A 272 -44.49 31.24 -29.32
CA TYR A 272 -44.06 32.24 -28.35
C TYR A 272 -42.55 32.40 -28.36
N ASN A 273 -42.07 33.63 -28.15
CA ASN A 273 -40.68 33.89 -27.81
C ASN A 273 -40.57 34.29 -26.34
N VAL A 274 -39.48 33.87 -25.72
CA VAL A 274 -39.12 34.19 -24.35
C VAL A 274 -37.91 35.11 -24.36
N TYR A 275 -37.97 36.11 -23.49
CA TYR A 275 -36.94 37.14 -23.38
C TYR A 275 -36.50 37.26 -21.93
N ARG A 276 -35.21 37.48 -21.68
CA ARG A 276 -34.68 37.77 -20.35
C ARG A 276 -34.02 39.14 -20.30
N LEU A 277 -34.16 39.82 -19.17
CA LEU A 277 -33.53 41.10 -18.84
C LEU A 277 -32.88 41.00 -17.46
N ALA A 278 -31.62 41.41 -17.32
CA ALA A 278 -30.95 41.43 -16.03
C ALA A 278 -31.69 42.36 -15.05
N LYS A 279 -31.87 41.93 -13.79
CA LYS A 279 -32.56 42.73 -12.77
C LYS A 279 -31.86 44.06 -12.51
N ALA A 280 -30.53 44.08 -12.53
CA ALA A 280 -29.74 45.29 -12.39
C ALA A 280 -30.06 46.34 -13.47
N ASP A 281 -30.25 45.90 -14.71
CA ASP A 281 -30.62 46.76 -15.83
C ASP A 281 -32.05 47.28 -15.71
N ALA A 282 -32.99 46.43 -15.32
CA ALA A 282 -34.39 46.83 -15.08
C ALA A 282 -34.50 47.90 -13.97
N ILE A 283 -33.67 47.79 -12.92
CA ILE A 283 -33.55 48.80 -11.85
C ILE A 283 -32.88 50.08 -12.40
N GLY A 284 -31.82 49.95 -13.18
CA GLY A 284 -31.11 51.07 -13.80
C GLY A 284 -31.99 51.91 -14.73
N LEU A 285 -32.92 51.25 -15.44
CA LEU A 285 -33.96 51.86 -16.28
C LEU A 285 -35.12 52.46 -15.46
N GLY A 286 -35.20 52.14 -14.17
CA GLY A 286 -36.24 52.63 -13.25
C GLY A 286 -37.60 51.96 -13.43
N TRP A 287 -37.65 50.80 -14.05
CA TRP A 287 -38.88 50.04 -14.31
C TRP A 287 -39.37 49.29 -13.08
N VAL A 288 -38.43 48.86 -12.24
CA VAL A 288 -38.65 48.14 -11.00
C VAL A 288 -37.78 48.73 -9.89
N ARG A 289 -38.14 48.43 -8.64
CA ARG A 289 -37.31 48.67 -7.46
C ARG A 289 -36.68 47.38 -6.99
N GLU A 290 -35.67 47.51 -6.15
CA GLU A 290 -35.06 46.37 -5.46
C GLU A 290 -36.14 45.55 -4.72
N GLY A 291 -36.21 44.25 -5.02
CA GLY A 291 -37.14 43.30 -4.41
C GLY A 291 -38.54 43.20 -5.05
N ASP A 292 -38.83 43.90 -6.15
CA ASP A 292 -40.10 43.71 -6.86
C ASP A 292 -40.13 42.33 -7.55
N PRO A 293 -41.19 41.51 -7.38
CA PRO A 293 -41.24 40.16 -7.96
C PRO A 293 -41.70 40.14 -9.42
N VAL A 294 -42.16 41.28 -9.94
CA VAL A 294 -42.73 41.41 -11.28
C VAL A 294 -42.20 42.68 -11.92
N CYS A 295 -41.72 42.58 -13.15
CA CYS A 295 -41.36 43.72 -13.99
C CYS A 295 -42.52 44.04 -14.93
N PRO A 296 -43.06 45.27 -14.96
CA PRO A 296 -44.09 45.62 -15.92
C PRO A 296 -43.63 45.39 -17.36
N ALA A 297 -44.53 44.89 -18.22
CA ALA A 297 -44.23 44.68 -19.63
C ALA A 297 -43.68 45.96 -20.28
N PRO A 298 -42.51 45.90 -20.95
CA PRO A 298 -42.02 47.04 -21.72
C PRO A 298 -42.94 47.31 -22.90
N SER A 299 -42.98 48.57 -23.36
CA SER A 299 -43.60 48.83 -24.65
C SER A 299 -42.83 48.10 -25.75
N VAL A 300 -43.50 47.68 -26.82
CA VAL A 300 -42.83 46.96 -27.92
C VAL A 300 -41.68 47.78 -28.54
N ALA A 301 -41.78 49.12 -28.50
CA ALA A 301 -40.69 50.00 -28.92
C ALA A 301 -39.47 49.97 -27.99
N ASP A 302 -39.70 49.93 -26.68
CA ASP A 302 -38.62 49.80 -25.69
C ASP A 302 -37.99 48.40 -25.77
N ALA A 303 -38.80 47.36 -25.93
CA ALA A 303 -38.32 45.99 -26.11
C ALA A 303 -37.39 45.86 -27.34
N GLN A 304 -37.80 46.45 -28.47
CA GLN A 304 -36.98 46.50 -29.68
C GLN A 304 -35.65 47.25 -29.46
N MET A 305 -35.70 48.40 -28.79
CA MET A 305 -34.50 49.17 -28.46
C MET A 305 -33.55 48.39 -27.54
N LEU A 306 -34.07 47.65 -26.56
CA LEU A 306 -33.27 46.84 -25.66
C LEU A 306 -32.67 45.60 -26.34
N LEU A 307 -33.39 44.98 -27.29
CA LEU A 307 -32.87 43.91 -28.13
C LEU A 307 -31.70 44.41 -28.98
N GLU A 308 -31.85 45.57 -29.62
CA GLU A 308 -30.78 46.20 -30.41
C GLU A 308 -29.58 46.63 -29.56
N ALA A 309 -29.81 46.99 -28.30
CA ALA A 309 -28.77 47.30 -27.33
C ALA A 309 -28.11 46.07 -26.69
N GLY A 310 -28.66 44.86 -26.89
CA GLY A 310 -28.20 43.62 -26.26
C GLY A 310 -28.55 43.51 -24.77
N MET A 311 -29.43 44.35 -24.24
CA MET A 311 -29.87 44.30 -22.83
C MET A 311 -31.03 43.31 -22.63
N LEU A 312 -31.95 43.25 -23.59
CA LEU A 312 -33.00 42.23 -23.63
C LEU A 312 -32.50 41.10 -24.55
N VAL A 313 -32.46 39.88 -24.05
CA VAL A 313 -31.94 38.72 -24.78
C VAL A 313 -33.10 37.77 -25.07
N GLN A 314 -33.27 37.38 -26.33
CA GLN A 314 -34.21 36.31 -26.70
C GLN A 314 -33.55 34.97 -26.40
N THR A 315 -34.21 34.14 -25.60
CA THR A 315 -33.62 32.89 -25.09
C THR A 315 -33.87 31.68 -26.00
N ASN A 316 -34.85 31.78 -26.91
CA ASN A 316 -35.23 30.70 -27.81
C ASN A 316 -34.98 31.09 -29.28
N VAL A 317 -34.38 30.19 -30.07
CA VAL A 317 -34.16 30.42 -31.52
C VAL A 317 -35.46 30.20 -32.32
N TYR A 318 -36.26 29.21 -31.94
CA TYR A 318 -37.53 28.86 -32.60
C TYR A 318 -38.71 29.19 -31.69
N PRO A 319 -39.85 29.67 -32.24
CA PRO A 319 -41.05 29.93 -31.45
C PRO A 319 -41.51 28.68 -30.71
N ILE A 320 -41.69 28.82 -29.41
CA ILE A 320 -42.14 27.75 -28.51
C ILE A 320 -43.63 27.50 -28.80
N MET A 321 -43.98 26.24 -29.05
CA MET A 321 -45.35 25.79 -29.25
C MET A 321 -45.78 24.93 -28.05
N PRO A 322 -46.52 25.48 -27.08
CA PRO A 322 -47.01 24.72 -25.93
C PRO A 322 -47.86 23.53 -26.37
N GLU A 323 -47.63 22.36 -25.78
CA GLU A 323 -48.43 21.16 -26.03
C GLU A 323 -49.81 21.22 -25.36
N THR A 324 -49.96 22.09 -24.35
CA THR A 324 -51.18 22.26 -23.57
C THR A 324 -51.43 23.74 -23.28
N ASP A 325 -52.68 24.15 -23.35
CA ASP A 325 -53.11 25.48 -22.95
C ASP A 325 -53.42 25.51 -21.45
N LEU A 326 -52.64 26.27 -20.68
CA LEU A 326 -52.87 26.44 -19.24
C LEU A 326 -53.81 27.63 -18.97
N SER A 327 -54.61 27.51 -17.91
CA SER A 327 -55.21 28.66 -17.24
C SER A 327 -54.20 29.35 -16.31
N GLU A 328 -54.51 30.57 -15.87
CA GLU A 328 -53.65 31.33 -14.96
C GLU A 328 -53.32 30.53 -13.68
N ALA A 329 -54.35 29.91 -13.06
CA ALA A 329 -54.19 29.10 -11.87
C ALA A 329 -53.35 27.83 -12.10
N GLU A 330 -53.47 27.18 -13.26
CA GLU A 330 -52.65 26.00 -13.60
C GLU A 330 -51.20 26.40 -13.86
N SER A 331 -50.96 27.53 -14.53
CA SER A 331 -49.60 28.01 -14.76
C SER A 331 -48.87 28.38 -13.46
N GLU A 332 -49.59 28.88 -12.45
CA GLU A 332 -49.03 29.24 -11.14
C GLU A 332 -48.96 28.06 -10.14
N ASP A 333 -49.45 26.86 -10.49
CA ASP A 333 -49.46 25.70 -9.59
C ASP A 333 -48.09 25.02 -9.48
N LEU A 334 -47.27 25.47 -8.53
CA LEU A 334 -45.93 24.92 -8.28
C LEU A 334 -45.90 23.45 -7.81
N SER A 335 -47.07 22.82 -7.55
CA SER A 335 -47.13 21.38 -7.29
C SER A 335 -47.00 20.53 -8.54
N ASP A 336 -47.31 21.11 -9.72
CA ASP A 336 -46.99 20.53 -11.02
C ASP A 336 -45.57 20.95 -11.44
N ASN A 337 -44.62 20.03 -11.28
CA ASN A 337 -43.21 20.23 -11.63
C ASN A 337 -42.79 19.55 -12.96
N GLU A 338 -43.73 18.93 -13.66
CA GLU A 338 -43.50 18.20 -14.91
C GLU A 338 -43.90 19.05 -16.13
N THR A 339 -44.97 19.85 -16.03
CA THR A 339 -45.41 20.69 -17.15
C THR A 339 -44.57 21.97 -17.23
N PHE A 340 -43.70 22.07 -18.22
CA PHE A 340 -42.98 23.29 -18.62
C PHE A 340 -42.88 23.38 -20.15
N PHE A 341 -42.64 24.58 -20.69
CA PHE A 341 -42.61 24.80 -22.15
C PHE A 341 -41.21 25.03 -22.69
N THR A 342 -40.32 25.61 -21.87
CA THR A 342 -38.92 25.83 -22.24
C THR A 342 -38.03 25.82 -21.00
N ALA A 343 -36.74 25.61 -21.22
CA ALA A 343 -35.70 25.85 -20.25
C ALA A 343 -34.69 26.88 -20.79
N ASP A 344 -34.05 27.64 -19.92
CA ASP A 344 -32.93 28.52 -20.26
C ASP A 344 -31.75 28.18 -19.35
N ASP A 345 -30.63 27.83 -19.97
CA ASP A 345 -29.34 27.54 -19.34
C ASP A 345 -28.20 28.38 -19.95
N ASP A 346 -28.57 29.49 -20.59
CA ASP A 346 -27.68 30.46 -21.22
C ASP A 346 -26.73 29.87 -22.28
N ASP A 347 -27.23 28.93 -23.07
CA ASP A 347 -26.49 28.26 -24.15
C ASP A 347 -25.14 27.68 -23.68
N ARG A 348 -25.00 27.35 -22.38
CA ARG A 348 -23.73 26.92 -21.76
C ARG A 348 -23.11 25.68 -22.39
N PHE A 349 -23.90 24.90 -23.13
CA PHE A 349 -23.45 23.69 -23.83
C PHE A 349 -23.07 23.95 -25.30
N GLU A 350 -23.30 25.15 -25.82
CA GLU A 350 -22.95 25.52 -27.19
C GLU A 350 -21.45 25.83 -27.32
N PRO A 351 -20.80 25.43 -28.44
CA PRO A 351 -19.38 25.70 -28.64
C PRO A 351 -19.06 27.20 -28.72
N GLY A 352 -18.32 27.71 -27.72
CA GLY A 352 -17.86 29.11 -27.70
C GLY A 352 -18.68 30.06 -26.84
N ALA A 353 -19.55 29.56 -25.95
CA ALA A 353 -20.18 30.36 -24.91
C ALA A 353 -19.10 30.97 -23.98
N GLU A 354 -19.03 32.31 -23.91
CA GLU A 354 -18.06 33.06 -23.09
C GLU A 354 -18.67 33.69 -21.83
N ASP A 355 -19.98 33.97 -21.85
CA ASP A 355 -20.74 34.53 -20.74
C ASP A 355 -21.91 33.58 -20.43
N THR A 356 -21.76 32.72 -19.42
CA THR A 356 -22.82 31.84 -18.91
C THR A 356 -23.31 32.33 -17.54
N PHE A 357 -24.48 31.87 -17.11
CA PHE A 357 -24.99 32.16 -15.76
C PHE A 357 -23.96 31.88 -14.65
N GLY A 358 -23.83 32.83 -13.72
CA GLY A 358 -23.17 32.66 -12.44
C GLY A 358 -24.17 32.33 -11.31
N ASP A 359 -23.64 31.88 -10.17
CA ASP A 359 -24.47 31.62 -8.98
C ASP A 359 -25.02 32.94 -8.41
N GLY A 360 -26.35 33.02 -8.33
CA GLY A 360 -27.06 34.16 -7.79
C GLY A 360 -27.44 35.24 -8.81
N ASP A 361 -27.19 35.02 -10.10
CA ASP A 361 -27.63 35.94 -11.16
C ASP A 361 -29.15 36.13 -11.14
N GLU A 362 -29.61 37.35 -11.37
CA GLU A 362 -31.02 37.72 -11.22
C GLU A 362 -31.59 38.31 -12.53
N PHE A 363 -32.71 37.75 -13.00
CA PHE A 363 -33.35 38.15 -14.25
C PHE A 363 -34.86 38.34 -14.11
N TYR A 364 -35.44 39.10 -15.04
CA TYR A 364 -36.86 39.06 -15.35
C TYR A 364 -37.10 38.38 -16.70
N TYR A 365 -37.99 37.38 -16.71
CA TYR A 365 -38.38 36.66 -17.93
C TYR A 365 -39.74 37.12 -18.44
N PHE A 366 -39.82 37.41 -19.73
CA PHE A 366 -41.01 37.86 -20.46
C PHE A 366 -41.36 36.84 -21.54
N ALA A 367 -42.64 36.71 -21.88
CA ALA A 367 -43.09 35.93 -23.03
C ALA A 367 -43.90 36.82 -23.99
N GLY A 368 -43.76 36.59 -25.30
CA GLY A 368 -44.51 37.30 -26.33
C GLY A 368 -44.99 36.33 -27.41
N ALA A 369 -46.24 36.45 -27.84
CA ALA A 369 -46.74 35.66 -28.97
C ALA A 369 -46.16 36.19 -30.29
N GLN A 370 -45.76 35.30 -31.19
CA GLN A 370 -45.25 35.65 -32.52
C GLN A 370 -46.34 35.42 -33.58
N ASP A 371 -46.57 36.40 -34.46
CA ASP A 371 -47.63 36.32 -35.48
C ASP A 371 -47.22 35.55 -36.74
N LEU A 372 -48.16 35.39 -37.69
CA LEU A 372 -47.96 34.70 -38.98
C LEU A 372 -46.83 35.24 -39.87
N LEU A 373 -46.40 36.48 -39.64
CA LEU A 373 -45.30 37.14 -40.36
C LEU A 373 -44.03 37.23 -39.51
N ARG A 374 -44.03 36.54 -38.37
CA ARG A 374 -42.94 36.45 -37.38
C ARG A 374 -42.63 37.76 -36.65
N ARG A 375 -43.61 38.65 -36.62
CA ARG A 375 -43.53 39.90 -35.89
C ARG A 375 -43.87 39.67 -34.41
N PRO A 376 -43.19 40.36 -33.49
CA PRO A 376 -43.46 40.22 -32.06
C PRO A 376 -44.83 40.81 -31.69
N GLY A 377 -45.57 40.10 -30.84
CA GLY A 377 -46.76 40.62 -30.15
C GLY A 377 -46.40 41.47 -28.94
N ASP A 378 -47.41 41.83 -28.16
CA ASP A 378 -47.19 42.48 -26.87
C ASP A 378 -46.49 41.50 -25.90
N LEU A 379 -45.50 41.97 -25.14
CA LEU A 379 -44.85 41.17 -24.11
C LEU A 379 -45.73 41.06 -22.86
N SER A 380 -45.65 39.93 -22.17
CA SER A 380 -46.21 39.76 -20.84
C SER A 380 -45.52 40.66 -19.82
N ASP A 381 -46.08 40.76 -18.61
CA ASP A 381 -45.28 41.18 -17.47
C ASP A 381 -44.14 40.16 -17.24
N GLY A 382 -43.01 40.65 -16.74
CA GLY A 382 -41.81 39.86 -16.48
C GLY A 382 -41.81 39.22 -15.09
N HIS A 383 -41.40 37.97 -15.00
CA HIS A 383 -41.30 37.22 -13.74
C HIS A 383 -39.87 37.17 -13.23
N TYR A 384 -39.68 37.47 -11.94
CA TYR A 384 -38.37 37.43 -11.30
C TYR A 384 -37.89 35.98 -11.13
N VAL A 385 -36.65 35.72 -11.56
CA VAL A 385 -35.96 34.45 -11.38
C VAL A 385 -34.56 34.72 -10.87
N LYS A 386 -34.14 33.96 -9.86
CA LYS A 386 -32.76 33.88 -9.41
C LYS A 386 -32.16 32.57 -9.90
N ILE A 387 -31.04 32.65 -10.60
CA ILE A 387 -30.28 31.49 -11.06
C ILE A 387 -29.36 31.03 -9.93
N CYS A 388 -29.28 29.73 -9.72
CA CYS A 388 -28.61 29.14 -8.57
C CYS A 388 -27.67 28.02 -8.99
N ASP A 389 -26.54 27.91 -8.31
CA ASP A 389 -25.79 26.66 -8.28
C ASP A 389 -26.56 25.62 -7.45
N GLN A 390 -26.97 24.53 -8.10
CA GLN A 390 -27.60 23.39 -7.44
C GLN A 390 -26.75 22.12 -7.56
N LYS A 391 -25.48 22.25 -7.91
CA LYS A 391 -24.55 21.13 -8.04
C LYS A 391 -23.93 20.84 -6.68
N PRO A 392 -24.21 19.67 -6.07
CA PRO A 392 -23.64 19.37 -4.77
C PRO A 392 -22.11 19.27 -4.83
N PRO A 393 -21.41 19.72 -3.79
CA PRO A 393 -19.98 19.50 -3.64
C PRO A 393 -19.65 18.00 -3.58
N LEU A 394 -18.41 17.67 -3.90
CA LEU A 394 -17.92 16.30 -3.76
C LEU A 394 -17.93 15.88 -2.27
N PRO A 395 -18.19 14.59 -1.96
CA PRO A 395 -18.02 14.10 -0.60
C PRO A 395 -16.56 14.26 -0.16
N VAL A 396 -16.37 14.54 1.13
CA VAL A 396 -15.04 14.64 1.72
C VAL A 396 -14.33 13.29 1.78
N ASP A 397 -13.02 13.33 1.55
CA ASP A 397 -12.14 12.16 1.55
C ASP A 397 -11.34 12.03 2.86
N GLU A 398 -10.76 10.85 3.04
CA GLU A 398 -9.84 10.52 4.15
C GLU A 398 -10.38 10.78 5.57
N VAL A 399 -11.67 10.55 5.80
CA VAL A 399 -12.22 10.54 7.16
C VAL A 399 -11.53 9.44 7.98
N LYS A 400 -10.97 9.83 9.12
CA LYS A 400 -10.23 8.97 10.06
C LYS A 400 -10.76 9.21 11.46
N VAL A 401 -10.80 8.15 12.27
CA VAL A 401 -11.19 8.22 13.67
C VAL A 401 -10.04 7.71 14.53
N SER A 402 -9.64 8.48 15.54
CA SER A 402 -8.62 8.13 16.52
C SER A 402 -9.19 8.17 17.94
N ASN A 403 -8.45 7.60 18.91
CA ASN A 403 -8.79 7.77 20.33
C ASN A 403 -8.10 9.04 20.84
N HIS A 404 -8.86 9.91 21.46
CA HIS A 404 -8.41 11.11 22.15
C HIS A 404 -8.41 10.85 23.66
N PHE A 405 -7.23 10.88 24.28
CA PHE A 405 -7.06 10.66 25.72
C PHE A 405 -6.44 11.89 26.38
N VAL A 406 -7.14 12.45 27.36
CA VAL A 406 -6.66 13.54 28.21
C VAL A 406 -6.42 12.99 29.60
N SER A 407 -5.16 12.93 30.03
CA SER A 407 -4.81 12.42 31.35
C SER A 407 -5.31 13.34 32.47
N SER A 408 -5.86 12.75 33.53
CA SER A 408 -6.31 13.47 34.72
C SER A 408 -5.26 13.46 35.82
N THR A 409 -5.29 14.50 36.66
CA THR A 409 -4.52 14.58 37.91
C THR A 409 -5.38 14.31 39.15
N ASP A 410 -6.69 14.11 38.97
CA ASP A 410 -7.61 13.77 40.06
C ASP A 410 -7.49 12.28 40.45
N PRO A 411 -7.16 11.94 41.72
CA PRO A 411 -7.05 10.57 42.17
C PRO A 411 -8.29 9.68 41.92
N ALA A 412 -9.49 10.25 41.92
CA ALA A 412 -10.72 9.50 41.68
C ALA A 412 -10.88 9.13 40.20
N GLU A 413 -10.54 10.05 39.28
CA GLU A 413 -10.58 9.82 37.83
C GLU A 413 -9.44 8.90 37.37
N ILE A 414 -8.28 8.99 38.02
CA ILE A 414 -7.15 8.07 37.81
C ILE A 414 -7.56 6.63 38.13
N GLN A 415 -8.28 6.40 39.23
CA GLN A 415 -8.76 5.07 39.60
C GLN A 415 -9.86 4.54 38.66
N ALA A 416 -10.67 5.41 38.05
CA ALA A 416 -11.71 5.01 37.10
C ALA A 416 -11.14 4.69 35.71
N TYR A 417 -10.72 5.72 34.95
CA TYR A 417 -10.29 5.59 33.54
C TYR A 417 -9.05 6.44 33.19
N GLY A 418 -8.32 6.99 34.18
CA GLY A 418 -7.10 7.74 33.92
C GLY A 418 -7.30 9.16 33.39
N GLY A 419 -8.55 9.55 33.09
CA GLY A 419 -8.95 10.84 32.51
C GLY A 419 -10.02 10.69 31.43
N GLU A 420 -10.30 11.76 30.70
CA GLU A 420 -11.30 11.77 29.63
C GLU A 420 -10.80 10.99 28.40
N GLN A 421 -11.64 10.09 27.91
CA GLN A 421 -11.37 9.24 26.75
C GLN A 421 -12.53 9.32 25.77
N GLN A 422 -12.26 9.82 24.56
CA GLN A 422 -13.25 10.13 23.53
C GLN A 422 -12.74 9.69 22.15
N LEU A 423 -13.62 9.69 21.15
CA LEU A 423 -13.23 9.51 19.75
C LEU A 423 -13.02 10.89 19.11
N GLU A 424 -11.97 11.02 18.29
CA GLU A 424 -11.69 12.24 17.54
C GLU A 424 -11.67 11.91 16.05
N LEU A 425 -12.49 12.66 15.31
CA LEU A 425 -12.59 12.57 13.87
C LEU A 425 -11.65 13.59 13.24
N HIS A 426 -10.97 13.17 12.18
CA HIS A 426 -10.17 14.02 11.32
C HIS A 426 -10.57 13.77 9.87
N TRP A 427 -10.69 14.83 9.06
CA TRP A 427 -10.98 14.70 7.64
C TRP A 427 -10.21 15.76 6.85
N ARG A 428 -9.94 15.43 5.58
CA ARG A 428 -9.31 16.37 4.66
C ARG A 428 -10.38 17.36 4.18
N GLN A 429 -10.10 18.65 4.28
CA GLN A 429 -11.00 19.70 3.80
C GLN A 429 -10.98 19.75 2.27
N LEU A 430 -12.10 20.12 1.64
CA LEU A 430 -12.12 20.31 0.19
C LEU A 430 -11.26 21.51 -0.20
N GLU A 431 -10.44 21.33 -1.24
CA GLU A 431 -9.62 22.41 -1.79
C GLU A 431 -10.50 23.38 -2.58
N SER A 432 -10.26 24.68 -2.46
CA SER A 432 -10.89 25.68 -3.31
C SER A 432 -10.22 25.63 -4.69
N ASP A 433 -10.92 25.10 -5.68
CA ASP A 433 -10.47 25.13 -7.07
C ASP A 433 -10.36 26.61 -7.48
N GLY A 434 -9.12 27.10 -7.60
CA GLY A 434 -8.73 28.51 -7.51
C GLY A 434 -9.22 29.48 -8.60
N GLU A 435 -10.42 29.34 -9.13
CA GLU A 435 -11.04 30.31 -10.05
C GLU A 435 -12.30 31.00 -9.49
N GLU A 436 -12.98 30.45 -8.49
CA GLU A 436 -14.02 31.17 -7.73
C GLU A 436 -13.92 30.82 -6.24
N LEU A 437 -14.01 31.82 -5.38
CA LEU A 437 -13.93 31.68 -3.93
C LEU A 437 -15.19 30.94 -3.41
N VAL A 438 -15.21 29.61 -3.44
CA VAL A 438 -16.13 28.80 -2.62
C VAL A 438 -15.55 28.73 -1.20
N ASP A 439 -15.47 29.88 -0.54
CA ASP A 439 -14.67 30.10 0.68
C ASP A 439 -15.37 29.63 1.99
N ASN A 440 -16.55 29.01 1.94
CA ASN A 440 -17.38 28.78 3.14
C ASN A 440 -18.01 27.38 3.23
N TYR A 441 -17.28 26.30 2.95
CA TYR A 441 -17.81 24.96 3.20
C TYR A 441 -18.14 24.74 4.68
N LYS A 442 -19.29 24.14 4.96
CA LYS A 442 -19.70 23.72 6.31
C LYS A 442 -19.77 22.20 6.41
N TYR A 443 -19.14 21.64 7.42
CA TYR A 443 -19.09 20.20 7.64
C TYR A 443 -20.12 19.74 8.68
N TYR A 444 -20.75 18.61 8.40
CA TYR A 444 -21.73 17.95 9.25
C TYR A 444 -21.31 16.51 9.50
N ILE A 445 -21.31 16.10 10.77
CA ILE A 445 -20.78 14.82 11.23
C ILE A 445 -21.92 13.93 11.69
N TYR A 446 -21.90 12.69 11.23
CA TYR A 446 -22.91 11.69 11.51
C TYR A 446 -22.28 10.48 12.19
N ARG A 447 -22.94 9.93 13.21
CA ARG A 447 -22.50 8.73 13.96
C ARG A 447 -23.50 7.60 13.81
N TRP A 448 -23.03 6.43 13.40
CA TRP A 448 -23.84 5.26 13.09
C TRP A 448 -23.43 4.07 13.96
N ASP A 449 -24.39 3.25 14.35
CA ASP A 449 -24.14 2.04 15.13
C ASP A 449 -23.66 0.88 14.24
N SER A 450 -23.96 0.93 12.93
CA SER A 450 -23.53 -0.08 11.97
C SER A 450 -23.45 0.46 10.54
N PRO A 451 -22.68 -0.19 9.63
CA PRO A 451 -22.67 0.18 8.22
C PRO A 451 -24.04 0.01 7.52
N GLN A 452 -24.88 -0.91 8.01
CA GLN A 452 -26.22 -1.12 7.46
C GLN A 452 -27.13 0.09 7.72
N GLU A 453 -27.01 0.71 8.89
CA GLU A 453 -27.77 1.90 9.24
C GLU A 453 -27.45 3.09 8.32
N ILE A 454 -26.18 3.21 7.89
CA ILE A 454 -25.76 4.22 6.90
C ILE A 454 -26.58 4.04 5.61
N LEU A 455 -26.70 2.81 5.11
CA LEU A 455 -27.46 2.53 3.88
C LEU A 455 -28.95 2.83 4.05
N GLU A 456 -29.52 2.56 5.23
CA GLU A 456 -30.95 2.76 5.52
C GLU A 456 -31.33 4.23 5.73
N LYS A 457 -30.43 5.04 6.31
CA LYS A 457 -30.76 6.38 6.81
C LYS A 457 -29.97 7.53 6.15
N SER A 458 -28.96 7.26 5.34
CA SER A 458 -28.08 8.29 4.73
C SER A 458 -28.80 9.34 3.88
N ALA A 459 -30.00 9.03 3.37
CA ALA A 459 -30.82 9.99 2.64
C ALA A 459 -31.37 11.12 3.54
N ASN A 460 -31.55 10.87 4.84
CA ASN A 460 -32.08 11.87 5.78
C ASN A 460 -30.92 12.65 6.45
N PRO A 461 -30.75 13.95 6.17
CA PRO A 461 -29.67 14.77 6.72
C PRO A 461 -29.80 15.06 8.23
N LEU A 462 -30.96 14.76 8.84
CA LEU A 462 -31.15 14.91 10.29
C LEU A 462 -30.95 13.59 11.05
N ALA A 463 -30.93 12.46 10.34
CA ALA A 463 -30.75 11.16 10.97
C ALA A 463 -29.30 11.02 11.42
N ASN A 464 -29.10 10.75 12.72
CA ASN A 464 -27.78 10.46 13.28
C ASN A 464 -26.74 11.60 13.16
N LEU A 465 -27.21 12.83 12.93
CA LEU A 465 -26.38 14.03 12.99
C LEU A 465 -25.95 14.28 14.44
N VAL A 466 -24.64 14.34 14.66
CA VAL A 466 -24.04 14.55 16.00
C VAL A 466 -23.26 15.85 16.11
N ALA A 467 -22.84 16.44 14.99
CA ALA A 467 -22.24 17.78 14.98
C ALA A 467 -22.40 18.47 13.63
N GLY A 468 -22.29 19.80 13.65
CA GLY A 468 -22.46 20.66 12.50
C GLY A 468 -23.38 21.85 12.79
N PRO A 469 -23.31 22.94 12.01
CA PRO A 469 -22.27 23.20 11.01
C PRO A 469 -20.89 23.46 11.66
N ILE A 470 -19.85 22.87 11.10
CA ILE A 470 -18.45 23.16 11.44
C ILE A 470 -17.83 23.90 10.25
N ASP A 471 -17.41 25.15 10.47
CA ASP A 471 -16.84 25.97 9.41
C ASP A 471 -15.51 25.39 8.91
N GLN A 472 -15.24 25.54 7.61
CA GLN A 472 -13.94 25.29 7.02
C GLN A 472 -12.88 26.24 7.59
N ASP A 473 -11.70 25.70 7.92
CA ASP A 473 -10.53 26.48 8.28
C ASP A 473 -9.58 26.50 7.08
N THR A 474 -9.64 27.54 6.26
CA THR A 474 -8.83 27.68 5.02
C THR A 474 -7.32 27.76 5.28
N THR A 475 -6.89 27.91 6.55
CA THR A 475 -5.47 27.88 6.91
C THR A 475 -4.93 26.47 7.14
N LYS A 476 -5.81 25.45 7.15
CA LYS A 476 -5.47 24.05 7.42
C LYS A 476 -5.93 23.16 6.28
N GLU A 477 -5.17 22.11 6.03
CA GLU A 477 -5.61 21.03 5.12
C GLU A 477 -6.60 20.08 5.81
N TRP A 478 -6.48 19.93 7.13
CA TRP A 478 -7.25 18.98 7.93
C TRP A 478 -8.11 19.71 8.95
N ASN A 479 -9.36 19.27 9.07
CA ASN A 479 -10.24 19.67 10.16
C ASN A 479 -10.49 18.49 11.09
N SER A 480 -10.88 18.80 12.33
CA SER A 480 -10.97 17.82 13.41
C SER A 480 -12.12 18.13 14.35
N TRP A 481 -12.77 17.09 14.86
CA TRP A 481 -13.85 17.22 15.83
C TRP A 481 -13.81 16.08 16.86
N ILE A 482 -14.01 16.42 18.13
CA ILE A 482 -14.03 15.45 19.23
C ILE A 482 -15.48 15.09 19.53
N ASP A 483 -15.77 13.78 19.54
CA ASP A 483 -17.06 13.21 19.91
C ASP A 483 -17.26 13.26 21.42
N ALA A 484 -17.54 14.47 21.90
CA ALA A 484 -17.81 14.78 23.29
C ALA A 484 -19.31 15.01 23.52
N SER A 485 -19.75 14.69 24.74
CA SER A 485 -21.13 14.95 25.17
C SER A 485 -21.45 16.45 25.08
N SER A 486 -22.47 16.80 24.31
CA SER A 486 -22.96 18.18 24.17
C SER A 486 -24.50 18.19 24.09
N PRO A 487 -25.16 19.36 24.17
CA PRO A 487 -26.61 19.43 23.97
C PRO A 487 -27.10 18.88 22.63
N LEU A 488 -26.26 18.93 21.58
CA LEU A 488 -26.53 18.38 20.25
C LEU A 488 -26.08 16.92 20.10
N ASN A 489 -25.26 16.42 21.03
CA ASN A 489 -24.71 15.07 21.05
C ASN A 489 -24.71 14.51 22.48
N PRO A 490 -25.89 14.29 23.09
CA PRO A 490 -25.97 13.86 24.49
C PRO A 490 -25.50 12.41 24.68
N ASP A 491 -25.60 11.58 23.64
CA ASP A 491 -25.28 10.15 23.67
C ASP A 491 -23.88 9.85 23.12
N ALA A 492 -22.92 10.78 23.34
CA ALA A 492 -21.54 10.59 22.94
C ALA A 492 -20.93 9.31 23.58
N PRO A 493 -20.12 8.52 22.84
CA PRO A 493 -19.50 7.31 23.36
C PRO A 493 -18.73 7.59 24.66
N ASN A 494 -18.91 6.73 25.66
CA ASN A 494 -18.23 6.87 26.94
C ASN A 494 -17.62 5.55 27.42
N MET A 495 -16.54 5.65 28.20
CA MET A 495 -15.79 4.47 28.65
C MET A 495 -16.59 3.51 29.54
N ALA A 496 -17.60 4.00 30.27
CA ALA A 496 -18.33 3.15 31.22
C ALA A 496 -19.28 2.17 30.52
N ASP A 497 -19.93 2.62 29.44
CA ASP A 497 -20.94 1.82 28.74
C ASP A 497 -20.47 1.30 27.37
N ASP A 498 -19.49 1.97 26.75
CA ASP A 498 -19.15 1.76 25.33
C ASP A 498 -17.70 1.29 25.08
N ALA A 499 -16.96 0.92 26.12
CA ALA A 499 -15.63 0.35 25.97
C ALA A 499 -15.66 -0.88 25.04
N GLY A 500 -14.85 -0.85 23.97
CA GLY A 500 -14.78 -1.90 22.96
C GLY A 500 -15.92 -1.89 21.93
N ARG A 501 -16.91 -1.00 22.02
CA ARG A 501 -17.94 -0.84 20.98
C ARG A 501 -17.38 -0.08 19.78
N THR A 502 -17.82 -0.48 18.58
CA THR A 502 -17.45 0.16 17.32
C THR A 502 -18.52 1.16 16.91
N TYR A 503 -18.11 2.40 16.66
CA TYR A 503 -18.93 3.42 16.05
C TYR A 503 -18.42 3.73 14.65
N PHE A 504 -19.33 4.05 13.74
CA PHE A 504 -19.01 4.46 12.38
C PHE A 504 -19.35 5.93 12.22
N TYR A 505 -18.55 6.64 11.45
CA TYR A 505 -18.74 8.05 11.20
C TYR A 505 -18.67 8.36 9.73
N THR A 506 -19.50 9.30 9.30
CA THR A 506 -19.43 9.91 7.97
C THR A 506 -19.49 11.42 8.12
N VAL A 507 -18.92 12.11 7.14
CA VAL A 507 -18.94 13.57 7.06
C VAL A 507 -19.64 13.95 5.76
N ARG A 508 -20.51 14.96 5.84
CA ARG A 508 -21.08 15.65 4.68
C ARG A 508 -20.59 17.09 4.68
N VAL A 509 -20.51 17.67 3.50
CA VAL A 509 -20.17 19.08 3.32
C VAL A 509 -21.32 19.81 2.64
N GLU A 510 -21.56 21.04 3.07
CA GLU A 510 -22.51 21.98 2.49
C GLU A 510 -21.71 23.12 1.85
N ASP A 511 -22.03 23.49 0.61
CA ASP A 511 -21.53 24.70 -0.02
C ASP A 511 -22.32 25.96 0.42
N ASP A 512 -21.91 27.13 -0.08
CA ASP A 512 -22.54 28.42 0.22
C ASP A 512 -23.19 29.02 -1.04
N SER A 513 -24.10 28.26 -1.69
CA SER A 513 -24.82 28.77 -2.86
C SER A 513 -25.83 29.88 -2.53
N ALA A 514 -26.00 30.81 -3.47
CA ALA A 514 -26.88 31.99 -3.39
C ALA A 514 -28.37 31.71 -3.15
N CYS A 515 -28.82 30.46 -3.32
CA CYS A 515 -30.22 30.04 -3.12
C CYS A 515 -30.40 29.04 -1.97
N GLY A 516 -29.34 28.73 -1.22
CA GLY A 516 -29.32 27.72 -0.17
C GLY A 516 -28.24 26.67 -0.45
N GLY A 517 -27.58 26.19 0.61
CA GLY A 517 -26.41 25.32 0.49
C GLY A 517 -26.76 23.93 -0.05
N ASN A 518 -25.94 23.43 -0.98
CA ASN A 518 -26.04 22.08 -1.52
C ASN A 518 -25.23 21.11 -0.66
N MET A 519 -25.88 20.03 -0.21
CA MET A 519 -25.26 19.01 0.62
C MET A 519 -24.66 17.87 -0.22
N SER A 520 -23.38 17.57 -0.01
CA SER A 520 -22.72 16.40 -0.61
C SER A 520 -23.38 15.08 -0.21
N ALA A 521 -23.02 13.98 -0.88
CA ALA A 521 -23.23 12.65 -0.34
C ALA A 521 -22.41 12.44 0.96
N ASN A 522 -22.74 11.40 1.74
CA ASN A 522 -21.91 10.98 2.86
C ASN A 522 -20.52 10.53 2.35
N SER A 523 -19.47 10.89 3.08
CA SER A 523 -18.13 10.33 2.88
C SER A 523 -18.11 8.81 3.03
N ALA A 524 -17.00 8.18 2.64
CA ALA A 524 -16.71 6.82 3.08
C ALA A 524 -16.73 6.73 4.61
N SER A 525 -17.29 5.63 5.14
CA SER A 525 -17.41 5.46 6.59
C SER A 525 -16.05 5.18 7.24
N ALA A 526 -15.72 5.91 8.28
CA ALA A 526 -14.59 5.63 9.15
C ALA A 526 -15.09 5.04 10.46
N TYR A 527 -14.40 4.04 11.02
CA TYR A 527 -14.81 3.45 12.30
C TYR A 527 -13.82 3.80 13.41
N GLY A 528 -14.36 4.00 14.61
CA GLY A 528 -13.61 4.18 15.84
C GLY A 528 -14.06 3.16 16.88
N VAL A 529 -13.11 2.65 17.67
CA VAL A 529 -13.40 1.83 18.84
C VAL A 529 -12.83 2.55 20.04
N LEU A 530 -13.69 2.86 21.01
CA LEU A 530 -13.27 3.46 22.26
C LEU A 530 -12.54 2.39 23.09
N ARG A 531 -11.27 2.64 23.44
CA ARG A 531 -10.42 1.70 24.17
C ARG A 531 -9.87 2.37 25.40
N ASP A 532 -9.76 1.64 26.50
CA ASP A 532 -9.08 2.14 27.68
C ASP A 532 -7.59 2.38 27.37
N ARG A 533 -7.12 3.62 27.54
CA ARG A 533 -5.74 4.05 27.34
C ARG A 533 -4.96 4.24 28.65
N ARG A 534 -5.52 3.81 29.79
CA ARG A 534 -4.82 3.87 31.07
C ARG A 534 -3.47 3.14 30.99
N PRO A 535 -2.37 3.77 31.43
CA PRO A 535 -1.08 3.10 31.50
C PRO A 535 -1.17 1.87 32.40
N LEU A 536 -0.44 0.82 32.02
CA LEU A 536 -0.34 -0.41 32.77
C LEU A 536 0.74 -0.28 33.85
N GLU A 537 0.53 -0.90 35.01
CA GLU A 537 1.55 -0.94 36.08
C GLU A 537 2.79 -1.71 35.64
N ASP A 538 3.94 -1.36 36.22
CA ASP A 538 5.20 -2.03 35.91
C ASP A 538 5.20 -3.46 36.48
N PRO A 539 5.62 -4.47 35.70
CA PRO A 539 5.78 -5.81 36.21
C PRO A 539 7.02 -5.89 37.12
N SER A 540 7.15 -6.95 37.91
CA SER A 540 8.34 -7.15 38.76
C SER A 540 8.80 -8.60 38.75
N GLY A 541 9.94 -8.89 39.37
CA GLY A 541 10.48 -10.24 39.42
C GLY A 541 11.73 -10.34 40.27
N SER A 542 12.26 -11.55 40.34
CA SER A 542 13.54 -11.87 40.98
C SER A 542 14.26 -12.98 40.22
N ILE A 543 15.59 -13.02 40.33
CA ILE A 543 16.39 -14.08 39.71
C ILE A 543 17.11 -14.88 40.79
N THR A 544 16.93 -16.19 40.76
CA THR A 544 17.68 -17.13 41.59
C THR A 544 18.70 -17.90 40.75
N THR A 545 19.86 -18.15 41.32
CA THR A 545 20.95 -18.88 40.66
C THR A 545 21.44 -20.01 41.56
N ARG A 546 22.07 -21.02 40.95
CA ARG A 546 22.73 -22.09 41.68
C ARG A 546 24.22 -21.77 41.80
N CYS A 547 24.72 -21.67 43.02
CA CYS A 547 26.11 -21.38 43.32
C CYS A 547 26.87 -22.64 43.72
N LEU A 548 28.16 -22.69 43.36
CA LEU A 548 29.08 -23.76 43.75
C LEU A 548 30.02 -23.24 44.84
N SER A 549 29.94 -23.81 46.05
CA SER A 549 30.81 -23.43 47.18
C SER A 549 31.83 -24.53 47.45
N LEU A 550 33.09 -24.18 47.68
CA LEU A 550 34.13 -25.13 48.09
C LEU A 550 34.12 -25.26 49.63
N GLU A 551 33.94 -26.47 50.14
CA GLU A 551 34.01 -26.75 51.58
C GLU A 551 35.09 -27.81 51.86
N ILE A 552 35.81 -27.64 52.97
CA ILE A 552 36.68 -28.66 53.55
C ILE A 552 36.04 -29.24 54.82
N GLU A 553 35.99 -30.56 54.90
CA GLU A 553 35.41 -31.29 56.03
C GLU A 553 36.47 -32.22 56.64
N ALA A 554 36.53 -32.29 57.97
CA ALA A 554 37.36 -33.26 58.68
C ALA A 554 36.65 -34.63 58.70
N LYS A 555 37.27 -35.66 58.14
CA LYS A 555 36.70 -37.01 58.03
C LYS A 555 37.06 -37.91 59.21
N GLY A 556 38.19 -37.68 59.86
CA GLY A 556 38.58 -38.46 61.02
C GLY A 556 40.07 -38.37 61.35
N THR A 557 40.47 -39.17 62.34
CA THR A 557 41.85 -39.21 62.84
C THR A 557 42.27 -40.66 63.07
N GLU A 558 43.49 -41.00 62.68
CA GLU A 558 44.06 -42.34 62.83
C GLU A 558 45.40 -42.27 63.55
N LEU A 559 45.64 -43.18 64.50
CA LEU A 559 46.92 -43.30 65.18
C LEU A 559 47.78 -44.34 64.48
N PHE A 560 49.00 -43.99 64.12
CA PHE A 560 49.96 -44.94 63.56
C PHE A 560 51.19 -45.11 64.46
N GLN A 561 51.65 -46.35 64.59
CA GLN A 561 52.82 -46.68 65.40
C GLN A 561 54.11 -46.39 64.61
N ARG A 562 55.00 -45.58 65.17
CA ARG A 562 56.32 -45.29 64.59
C ARG A 562 57.30 -46.39 64.99
N ASN A 563 58.33 -46.61 64.16
CA ASN A 563 59.36 -47.59 64.46
C ASN A 563 60.13 -47.11 65.71
N PRO A 564 60.18 -47.88 66.82
CA PRO A 564 60.86 -47.45 68.04
C PRO A 564 62.35 -47.18 67.84
N ASP A 565 62.98 -47.86 66.88
CA ASP A 565 64.42 -47.80 66.62
C ASP A 565 64.85 -46.61 65.75
N ASP A 566 63.88 -45.90 65.12
CA ASP A 566 64.14 -44.71 64.31
C ASP A 566 62.95 -43.73 64.39
N LEU A 567 62.78 -43.14 65.58
CA LEU A 567 61.77 -42.09 65.82
C LEU A 567 62.07 -40.79 65.05
N SER A 568 63.29 -40.64 64.55
CA SER A 568 63.74 -39.49 63.77
C SER A 568 63.27 -39.51 62.32
N ALA A 569 63.02 -40.67 61.71
CA ALA A 569 62.72 -40.77 60.28
C ALA A 569 61.23 -40.77 59.90
N LYS A 570 60.31 -40.83 60.87
CA LYS A 570 58.86 -40.86 60.60
C LYS A 570 58.12 -39.64 61.17
N PRO A 571 57.21 -39.02 60.42
CA PRO A 571 56.45 -37.84 60.87
C PRO A 571 55.57 -38.17 62.07
N ILE A 572 55.29 -37.16 62.91
CA ILE A 572 54.36 -37.29 64.05
C ILE A 572 52.98 -36.82 63.66
N ILE A 573 52.91 -35.76 62.86
CA ILE A 573 51.66 -35.22 62.35
C ILE A 573 51.64 -35.49 60.86
N ARG A 574 50.66 -36.26 60.42
CA ARG A 574 50.34 -36.47 59.02
C ARG A 574 48.97 -35.88 58.74
N ILE A 575 48.85 -35.10 57.69
CA ILE A 575 47.57 -34.53 57.25
C ILE A 575 47.35 -35.01 55.83
N ALA A 576 46.34 -35.84 55.65
CA ALA A 576 45.93 -36.40 54.38
C ALA A 576 44.65 -35.69 53.94
N VAL A 577 44.76 -34.90 52.86
CA VAL A 577 43.64 -34.16 52.28
C VAL A 577 43.25 -34.87 50.98
N THR A 578 41.98 -35.26 50.89
CA THR A 578 41.38 -35.86 49.69
C THR A 578 40.51 -34.86 48.95
N ARG A 579 40.32 -35.03 47.64
CA ARG A 579 39.38 -34.21 46.83
C ARG A 579 38.27 -35.06 46.24
N SER A 580 37.07 -34.48 46.14
CA SER A 580 35.92 -35.10 45.48
C SER A 580 35.84 -34.78 43.98
N ASN A 581 36.49 -33.70 43.53
CA ASN A 581 36.43 -33.20 42.15
C ASN A 581 37.85 -32.78 41.70
N PRO A 582 38.32 -33.19 40.50
CA PRO A 582 39.60 -32.76 39.92
C PRO A 582 39.80 -31.25 39.81
N ASP A 583 38.73 -30.47 39.73
CA ASP A 583 38.78 -29.00 39.69
C ASP A 583 39.33 -28.37 40.99
N ILE A 584 39.40 -29.15 42.07
CA ILE A 584 40.08 -28.79 43.30
C ILE A 584 41.58 -29.03 43.11
N GLU A 585 42.34 -27.94 43.06
CA GLU A 585 43.73 -27.96 42.62
C GLU A 585 44.72 -28.14 43.76
N TRP A 586 44.46 -27.56 44.93
CA TRP A 586 45.44 -27.52 46.00
C TRP A 586 44.86 -27.54 47.40
N ALA A 587 45.69 -27.95 48.35
CA ALA A 587 45.49 -27.80 49.78
C ALA A 587 46.68 -27.06 50.40
N SER A 588 46.46 -26.35 51.50
CA SER A 588 47.50 -25.69 52.28
C SER A 588 47.32 -25.98 53.75
N VAL A 589 48.45 -26.13 54.44
CA VAL A 589 48.50 -26.41 55.87
C VAL A 589 49.41 -25.40 56.54
N ASN A 590 48.85 -24.68 57.52
CA ASN A 590 49.61 -23.80 58.40
C ASN A 590 49.56 -24.33 59.83
N ILE A 591 50.73 -24.49 60.45
CA ILE A 591 50.87 -24.99 61.82
C ILE A 591 51.32 -23.84 62.73
N ASN A 592 50.50 -23.53 63.73
CA ASN A 592 50.78 -22.53 64.75
C ASN A 592 51.06 -23.19 66.10
N PHE A 593 52.13 -22.76 66.77
CA PHE A 593 52.45 -23.16 68.13
C PHE A 593 51.96 -22.07 69.08
N GLY A 594 51.24 -22.42 70.14
CA GLY A 594 50.62 -21.45 71.06
C GLY A 594 51.59 -20.44 71.66
N LYS A 595 51.06 -19.36 72.25
CA LYS A 595 51.76 -18.12 72.70
C LYS A 595 52.95 -18.28 73.68
N LYS A 596 53.38 -19.49 74.05
CA LYS A 596 54.47 -19.76 75.00
C LYS A 596 55.80 -20.18 74.39
N THR A 597 55.83 -20.48 73.09
CA THR A 597 57.06 -20.78 72.34
C THR A 597 57.24 -19.66 71.33
N GLU A 598 58.33 -18.88 71.39
CA GLU A 598 58.69 -17.82 70.42
C GLU A 598 59.03 -18.40 69.02
N LEU A 599 58.22 -19.33 68.52
CA LEU A 599 58.37 -19.97 67.22
C LEU A 599 57.43 -19.30 66.24
N ASP A 600 57.97 -18.97 65.07
CA ASP A 600 57.17 -18.50 63.95
C ASP A 600 56.22 -19.62 63.47
N PRO A 601 55.02 -19.26 62.97
CA PRO A 601 54.14 -20.19 62.29
C PRO A 601 54.91 -20.96 61.21
N ILE A 602 54.70 -22.27 61.15
CA ILE A 602 55.28 -23.09 60.10
C ILE A 602 54.24 -23.23 59.01
N ASP A 603 54.56 -22.67 57.86
CA ASP A 603 53.82 -22.91 56.63
C ASP A 603 54.42 -24.17 55.97
N LEU A 604 53.59 -25.21 55.76
CA LEU A 604 54.02 -26.42 55.04
C LEU A 604 53.89 -26.26 53.53
N GLU A 605 53.66 -25.02 53.09
CA GLU A 605 53.48 -24.57 51.72
C GLU A 605 52.23 -25.17 51.08
N ARG A 606 51.74 -24.50 50.04
CA ARG A 606 50.63 -25.02 49.23
C ARG A 606 51.11 -26.25 48.44
N ARG A 607 50.36 -27.35 48.52
CA ARG A 607 50.60 -28.56 47.68
C ARG A 607 49.41 -28.80 46.76
N TYR A 608 49.72 -29.12 45.51
CA TYR A 608 48.74 -29.42 44.47
C TYR A 608 48.45 -30.93 44.40
N PHE A 609 47.22 -31.29 44.09
CA PHE A 609 46.83 -32.68 43.82
C PHE A 609 47.44 -33.16 42.50
N ALA A 610 47.91 -34.40 42.46
CA ALA A 610 48.44 -34.95 41.22
C ALA A 610 47.36 -35.26 40.20
N GLU A 611 47.70 -35.18 38.91
CA GLU A 611 46.82 -35.65 37.85
C GLU A 611 46.48 -37.13 38.07
N GLY A 612 45.19 -37.45 38.14
CA GLY A 612 44.68 -38.78 38.47
C GLY A 612 44.74 -39.18 39.95
N GLU A 613 45.43 -38.42 40.80
CA GLU A 613 45.47 -38.64 42.24
C GLU A 613 44.46 -37.76 42.96
N ASN A 614 43.83 -38.30 44.01
CA ASN A 614 42.86 -37.59 44.81
C ASN A 614 43.35 -37.33 46.24
N LEU A 615 44.66 -37.46 46.51
CA LEU A 615 45.24 -37.36 47.84
C LEU A 615 46.51 -36.50 47.84
N VAL A 616 46.59 -35.57 48.77
CA VAL A 616 47.81 -34.84 49.12
C VAL A 616 48.12 -35.08 50.60
N ILE A 617 49.39 -35.38 50.88
CA ILE A 617 49.87 -35.64 52.25
C ILE A 617 50.81 -34.53 52.67
N PHE A 618 50.62 -34.01 53.88
CA PHE A 618 51.55 -33.12 54.57
C PHE A 618 52.11 -33.84 55.80
N ASP A 619 53.42 -33.98 55.83
CA ASP A 619 54.13 -34.65 56.91
C ASP A 619 54.93 -33.61 57.69
N TYR A 620 54.70 -33.56 58.99
CA TYR A 620 55.43 -32.67 59.89
C TYR A 620 55.98 -33.41 61.10
N GLN A 621 57.25 -33.12 61.37
CA GLN A 621 57.95 -33.62 62.54
C GLN A 621 58.27 -32.45 63.48
N PRO A 622 57.56 -32.35 64.61
CA PRO A 622 57.81 -31.31 65.60
C PRO A 622 59.20 -31.48 66.19
N THR A 623 59.95 -30.39 66.30
CA THR A 623 61.30 -30.37 66.90
C THR A 623 61.28 -30.02 68.40
N VAL A 624 60.12 -29.61 68.92
CA VAL A 624 59.90 -29.24 70.32
C VAL A 624 58.62 -29.87 70.88
N VAL A 625 58.56 -30.05 72.20
CA VAL A 625 57.34 -30.48 72.89
C VAL A 625 56.42 -29.26 73.06
N SER A 626 55.16 -29.36 72.63
CA SER A 626 54.16 -28.30 72.81
C SER A 626 52.81 -28.86 73.24
N ASN A 627 52.15 -28.17 74.16
CA ASN A 627 50.83 -28.56 74.69
C ASN A 627 49.68 -27.84 73.97
N GLU A 628 49.99 -26.94 73.03
CA GLU A 628 49.00 -26.23 72.22
C GLU A 628 49.57 -26.06 70.80
N VAL A 629 49.13 -26.93 69.89
CA VAL A 629 49.44 -26.82 68.45
C VAL A 629 48.13 -26.69 67.68
N ARG A 630 48.06 -25.72 66.78
CA ARG A 630 46.89 -25.45 65.94
C ARG A 630 47.25 -25.70 64.49
N VAL A 631 46.51 -26.60 63.85
CA VAL A 631 46.66 -26.90 62.43
C VAL A 631 45.48 -26.28 61.71
N ASN A 632 45.76 -25.36 60.79
CA ASN A 632 44.79 -24.76 59.90
C ASN A 632 44.91 -25.44 58.53
N VAL A 633 43.81 -26.01 58.05
CA VAL A 633 43.76 -26.63 56.71
C VAL A 633 42.68 -25.92 55.89
N HIS A 634 43.03 -25.54 54.67
CA HIS A 634 42.10 -25.04 53.66
C HIS A 634 42.59 -25.47 52.28
N GLY A 635 41.72 -25.42 51.28
CA GLY A 635 42.07 -25.70 49.90
C GLY A 635 41.49 -24.66 48.95
N GLY A 636 41.89 -24.75 47.69
CA GLY A 636 41.33 -23.93 46.63
C GLY A 636 41.11 -24.72 45.35
N ASP A 637 40.19 -24.21 44.54
CA ASP A 637 39.87 -24.74 43.22
C ASP A 637 40.45 -23.86 42.11
N ARG A 638 40.36 -24.38 40.88
CA ARG A 638 40.80 -23.69 39.66
C ARG A 638 40.02 -22.41 39.34
N PHE A 639 38.89 -22.18 40.02
CA PHE A 639 38.02 -21.02 39.84
C PHE A 639 38.34 -19.89 40.84
N GLY A 640 39.36 -20.07 41.69
CA GLY A 640 39.80 -19.08 42.67
C GLY A 640 39.02 -19.11 43.97
N ASN A 641 38.11 -20.07 44.18
CA ASN A 641 37.41 -20.22 45.44
C ASN A 641 38.33 -20.85 46.47
N ILE A 642 38.30 -20.34 47.70
CA ILE A 642 39.02 -20.91 48.84
C ILE A 642 37.99 -21.47 49.81
N SER A 643 38.25 -22.69 50.30
CA SER A 643 37.38 -23.32 51.28
C SER A 643 37.34 -22.55 52.59
N ASN A 644 36.34 -22.82 53.42
CA ASN A 644 36.44 -22.57 54.85
C ASN A 644 37.75 -23.15 55.42
N THR A 645 38.30 -22.53 56.46
CA THR A 645 39.48 -23.08 57.16
C THR A 645 39.00 -23.98 58.30
N VAL A 646 39.42 -25.25 58.29
CA VAL A 646 39.18 -26.13 59.42
C VAL A 646 40.39 -26.06 60.36
N LEU A 647 40.10 -25.61 61.59
CA LEU A 647 41.06 -25.54 62.68
C LEU A 647 41.03 -26.82 63.50
N LEU A 648 42.19 -27.41 63.72
CA LEU A 648 42.38 -28.52 64.63
C LEU A 648 43.31 -28.12 65.78
N ALA A 649 42.87 -28.34 67.01
CA ALA A 649 43.70 -28.18 68.21
C ALA A 649 44.29 -29.53 68.62
N LEU A 650 45.61 -29.63 68.59
CA LEU A 650 46.37 -30.77 69.09
C LEU A 650 46.85 -30.46 70.50
N ASN A 651 46.52 -31.36 71.43
CA ASN A 651 47.02 -31.32 72.81
C ASN A 651 48.23 -32.25 72.92
N ASP A 652 49.31 -31.77 73.53
CA ASP A 652 50.52 -32.53 73.89
C ASP A 652 51.22 -33.25 72.72
N VAL A 653 51.78 -32.46 71.79
CA VAL A 653 52.63 -32.95 70.69
C VAL A 653 54.07 -33.14 71.20
N ASN A 654 54.57 -34.38 71.19
CA ASN A 654 55.92 -34.73 71.66
C ASN A 654 56.79 -35.36 70.54
N PRO A 655 57.91 -34.73 70.12
CA PRO A 655 58.89 -35.27 69.16
C PRO A 655 59.29 -36.74 69.37
N ASN A 656 59.29 -37.17 70.64
CA ASN A 656 59.78 -38.48 71.06
C ASN A 656 58.67 -39.53 71.23
N SER A 657 57.42 -39.23 70.84
CA SER A 657 56.29 -40.16 70.96
C SER A 657 56.46 -41.41 70.08
N ALA A 658 56.20 -42.62 70.57
CA ALA A 658 56.19 -43.82 69.72
C ALA A 658 55.01 -43.87 68.73
N PHE A 659 54.07 -42.92 68.80
CA PHE A 659 52.88 -42.84 67.95
C PHE A 659 52.83 -41.50 67.21
N GLY A 660 52.46 -41.55 65.94
CA GLY A 660 52.03 -40.40 65.15
C GLY A 660 50.51 -40.41 64.96
N VAL A 661 49.97 -39.28 64.50
CA VAL A 661 48.56 -39.11 64.21
C VAL A 661 48.40 -38.65 62.75
N GLU A 662 47.53 -39.33 62.02
CA GLU A 662 47.07 -38.96 60.69
C GLU A 662 45.69 -38.32 60.78
N TYR A 663 45.52 -37.16 60.15
CA TYR A 663 44.26 -36.43 60.07
C TYR A 663 43.75 -36.48 58.64
N LEU A 664 42.52 -36.95 58.48
CA LEU A 664 41.87 -37.13 57.19
C LEU A 664 40.92 -35.95 56.94
N TYR A 665 41.10 -35.27 55.81
CA TYR A 665 40.23 -34.20 55.33
C TYR A 665 39.71 -34.52 53.94
N GLU A 666 38.54 -34.00 53.60
CA GLU A 666 38.00 -34.03 52.24
C GLU A 666 37.61 -32.61 51.82
N LEU A 667 38.11 -32.19 50.65
CA LEU A 667 37.64 -31.01 49.94
C LEU A 667 36.56 -31.44 48.95
N ARG A 668 35.42 -30.75 48.99
CA ARG A 668 34.30 -30.99 48.08
C ARG A 668 33.59 -29.71 47.66
N HIS A 669 32.98 -29.75 46.49
CA HIS A 669 32.04 -28.72 46.08
C HIS A 669 30.63 -29.01 46.62
N ILE A 670 29.91 -27.97 47.01
CA ILE A 670 28.53 -28.01 47.50
C ILE A 670 27.68 -27.04 46.70
N GLU A 671 26.50 -27.48 46.31
CA GLU A 671 25.53 -26.66 45.58
C GLU A 671 24.59 -25.93 46.54
N ILE A 672 24.38 -24.64 46.31
CA ILE A 672 23.40 -23.82 47.05
C ILE A 672 22.55 -23.05 46.03
N LEU A 673 21.22 -23.15 46.14
CA LEU A 673 20.30 -22.26 45.44
C LEU A 673 20.16 -20.99 46.28
N THR A 674 20.48 -19.84 45.71
CA THR A 674 20.48 -18.58 46.45
C THR A 674 20.19 -17.39 45.54
N ASP A 675 19.59 -16.36 46.13
CA ASP A 675 19.49 -14.99 45.61
C ASP A 675 20.75 -14.16 45.97
N ASP A 676 21.56 -14.64 46.93
CA ASP A 676 22.86 -14.04 47.27
C ASP A 676 23.89 -14.17 46.13
N ARG A 677 24.33 -13.00 45.65
CA ARG A 677 25.24 -12.84 44.50
C ARG A 677 26.72 -12.91 44.89
N ASN A 678 27.04 -13.12 46.17
CA ASN A 678 28.42 -13.14 46.68
C ASN A 678 29.08 -14.52 46.68
N CYS A 679 28.56 -15.48 45.92
CA CYS A 679 28.99 -16.88 45.98
C CYS A 679 30.19 -17.24 45.07
N GLY A 680 30.92 -16.24 44.59
CA GLY A 680 31.93 -16.43 43.54
C GLY A 680 31.30 -16.47 42.14
N PRO A 681 32.06 -16.78 41.09
CA PRO A 681 31.53 -16.83 39.73
C PRO A 681 30.51 -17.96 39.52
N HIS A 682 29.39 -17.68 38.85
CA HIS A 682 28.40 -18.70 38.50
C HIS A 682 28.91 -19.58 37.36
N ILE A 683 29.37 -20.79 37.70
CA ILE A 683 29.99 -21.72 36.74
C ILE A 683 28.91 -22.45 35.95
N VAL A 684 28.99 -22.39 34.62
CA VAL A 684 28.12 -23.19 33.73
C VAL A 684 28.78 -24.52 33.43
N VAL A 685 28.15 -25.62 33.84
CA VAL A 685 28.55 -27.00 33.52
C VAL A 685 27.57 -27.54 32.48
N ASP A 686 28.06 -27.99 31.32
CA ASP A 686 27.22 -28.60 30.28
C ASP A 686 26.73 -29.99 30.71
N ASP A 687 25.48 -30.32 30.39
CA ASP A 687 24.90 -31.65 30.66
C ASP A 687 25.62 -32.71 29.82
N GLY A 688 26.29 -33.67 30.47
CA GLY A 688 26.90 -34.82 29.79
C GLY A 688 28.05 -35.52 30.53
N GLU A 689 28.69 -34.85 31.49
CA GLU A 689 29.76 -35.44 32.31
C GLU A 689 29.18 -36.21 33.52
N PRO A 690 29.73 -37.39 33.91
CA PRO A 690 29.25 -38.14 35.07
C PRO A 690 29.42 -37.33 36.38
N GLY A 691 28.34 -36.68 36.82
CA GLY A 691 28.29 -35.85 38.02
C GLY A 691 28.02 -34.36 37.78
N GLY A 692 27.85 -33.90 36.54
CA GLY A 692 27.49 -32.50 36.23
C GLY A 692 25.98 -32.25 36.29
N LEU A 693 25.56 -31.19 37.00
CA LEU A 693 24.20 -30.63 36.92
C LEU A 693 24.29 -29.17 36.44
N LEU A 694 23.60 -28.85 35.34
CA LEU A 694 23.50 -27.49 34.78
C LEU A 694 23.09 -26.43 35.82
N VAL A 695 23.91 -25.38 35.97
CA VAL A 695 23.59 -24.13 36.68
C VAL A 695 22.82 -23.22 35.73
N LYS A 696 21.49 -23.20 35.84
CA LYS A 696 20.59 -22.33 35.05
C LYS A 696 19.99 -21.23 35.92
N PRO A 697 19.94 -19.96 35.44
CA PRO A 697 19.21 -18.91 36.14
C PRO A 697 17.71 -19.21 36.05
N ARG A 698 17.03 -19.05 37.18
CA ARG A 698 15.57 -19.18 37.30
C ARG A 698 15.00 -17.82 37.62
N LEU A 699 14.07 -17.37 36.80
CA LEU A 699 13.37 -16.11 36.95
C LEU A 699 12.00 -16.40 37.53
N GLU A 700 11.64 -15.66 38.57
CA GLU A 700 10.30 -15.60 39.12
C GLU A 700 9.69 -14.26 38.73
N LEU A 701 8.61 -14.28 37.95
CA LEU A 701 8.00 -13.07 37.39
C LEU A 701 6.62 -12.81 38.01
N TYR A 702 6.38 -11.56 38.40
CA TYR A 702 5.13 -11.04 38.96
C TYR A 702 4.45 -10.12 37.94
N MET A 703 3.22 -10.46 37.57
CA MET A 703 2.42 -9.71 36.59
C MET A 703 1.33 -8.89 37.30
N PRO A 704 1.04 -7.64 36.85
CA PRO A 704 -0.06 -6.85 37.38
C PRO A 704 -1.42 -7.43 36.93
N GLU A 705 -2.50 -7.18 37.70
CA GLU A 705 -3.83 -7.80 37.50
C GLU A 705 -4.44 -7.54 36.10
N ARG A 706 -4.13 -6.38 35.51
CA ARG A 706 -4.58 -5.99 34.16
C ARG A 706 -3.75 -6.58 33.02
N ALA A 707 -2.62 -7.22 33.30
CA ALA A 707 -1.80 -7.84 32.26
C ALA A 707 -2.53 -9.04 31.63
N ARG A 708 -2.47 -9.14 30.31
CA ARG A 708 -2.99 -10.23 29.46
C ARG A 708 -1.91 -10.89 28.62
N GLU A 709 -0.83 -10.17 28.29
CA GLU A 709 0.33 -10.70 27.59
C GLU A 709 1.62 -10.24 28.28
N TYR A 710 2.67 -11.07 28.24
CA TYR A 710 4.01 -10.72 28.72
C TYR A 710 5.08 -11.01 27.67
N LYS A 711 6.17 -10.22 27.71
CA LYS A 711 7.37 -10.38 26.89
C LYS A 711 8.61 -10.28 27.76
N LEU A 712 9.42 -11.34 27.76
CA LEU A 712 10.66 -11.45 28.49
C LEU A 712 11.84 -11.31 27.52
N TYR A 713 12.70 -10.34 27.81
CA TYR A 713 13.87 -10.02 27.04
C TYR A 713 15.15 -10.35 27.81
N ARG A 714 16.21 -10.63 27.08
CA ARG A 714 17.55 -10.89 27.59
C ARG A 714 18.55 -10.00 26.89
N ARG A 715 19.50 -9.48 27.66
CA ARG A 715 20.69 -8.79 27.16
C ARG A 715 21.94 -9.50 27.63
N ILE A 716 22.84 -9.82 26.71
CA ILE A 716 24.16 -10.39 27.01
C ILE A 716 25.20 -9.29 26.92
N ASN A 717 26.00 -9.13 27.98
CA ASN A 717 26.95 -8.04 28.16
C ASN A 717 26.28 -6.67 27.91
N ASN A 718 26.87 -5.85 27.05
CA ASN A 718 26.32 -4.57 26.59
C ASN A 718 25.71 -4.65 25.18
N GLY A 719 25.27 -5.85 24.76
CA GLY A 719 24.64 -6.07 23.46
C GLY A 719 23.19 -5.58 23.39
N ASP A 720 22.51 -5.92 22.29
CA ASP A 720 21.10 -5.57 22.09
C ASP A 720 20.17 -6.50 22.88
N LEU A 721 18.93 -6.06 23.11
CA LEU A 721 17.90 -6.85 23.76
C LEU A 721 17.33 -7.89 22.79
N SER A 722 17.28 -9.15 23.20
CA SER A 722 16.67 -10.23 22.45
C SER A 722 15.43 -10.73 23.18
N LEU A 723 14.30 -10.88 22.48
CA LEU A 723 13.11 -11.54 23.03
C LEU A 723 13.42 -13.02 23.21
N ILE A 724 13.27 -13.54 24.43
CA ILE A 724 13.54 -14.95 24.75
C ILE A 724 12.28 -15.75 25.10
N GLN A 725 11.22 -15.08 25.54
CA GLN A 725 9.94 -15.72 25.85
C GLN A 725 8.79 -14.70 25.71
N GLN A 726 7.62 -15.17 25.26
CA GLN A 726 6.37 -14.41 25.29
C GLN A 726 5.18 -15.36 25.55
N GLY A 727 4.09 -14.84 26.09
CA GLY A 727 2.90 -15.64 26.35
C GLY A 727 1.73 -14.84 26.90
N GLN A 728 0.57 -15.48 27.01
CA GLN A 728 -0.62 -14.91 27.65
C GLN A 728 -0.58 -15.17 29.17
N THR A 729 -1.14 -14.24 29.95
CA THR A 729 -1.24 -14.42 31.41
C THR A 729 -2.39 -15.34 31.79
N GLU A 730 -3.42 -15.49 30.93
CA GLU A 730 -4.61 -16.34 31.16
C GLU A 730 -4.28 -17.83 31.36
N ASP A 731 -3.17 -18.30 30.80
CA ASP A 731 -2.65 -19.66 30.99
C ASP A 731 -1.98 -19.88 32.36
N LEU A 732 -1.79 -18.83 33.18
CA LEU A 732 -1.06 -18.86 34.44
C LEU A 732 -1.99 -18.84 35.68
N PHE A 733 -3.30 -18.71 35.50
CA PHE A 733 -4.27 -18.53 36.59
C PHE A 733 -4.65 -19.84 37.29
N THR A 734 -3.80 -20.33 38.18
CA THR A 734 -4.27 -21.14 39.32
C THR A 734 -4.03 -20.51 40.68
N ASP A 735 -3.21 -19.46 40.78
CA ASP A 735 -3.14 -18.50 41.89
C ASP A 735 -2.36 -17.28 41.34
N LEU A 736 -2.31 -16.13 42.02
CA LEU A 736 -1.53 -14.93 41.66
C LEU A 736 0.01 -15.17 41.66
N ALA A 737 0.45 -16.35 41.25
CA ALA A 737 1.74 -16.95 41.57
C ALA A 737 2.66 -16.96 40.34
N ASP A 738 3.74 -16.20 40.43
CA ASP A 738 5.10 -16.67 40.16
C ASP A 738 5.24 -17.54 38.90
N PHE A 739 5.35 -16.90 37.74
CA PHE A 739 5.79 -17.61 36.54
C PHE A 739 7.29 -17.89 36.65
N GLU A 740 7.64 -19.17 36.82
CA GLU A 740 9.04 -19.61 36.83
C GLU A 740 9.54 -19.89 35.40
N TYR A 741 10.54 -19.14 34.95
CA TYR A 741 11.24 -19.37 33.69
C TYR A 741 12.71 -19.74 33.93
N ALA A 742 13.18 -20.81 33.29
CA ALA A 742 14.59 -21.19 33.31
C ALA A 742 15.22 -20.95 31.95
N ASP A 743 16.31 -20.18 31.90
CA ASP A 743 17.03 -19.92 30.65
C ASP A 743 18.04 -21.03 30.34
N TYR A 744 17.76 -21.81 29.30
CA TYR A 744 18.61 -22.91 28.84
C TYR A 744 19.60 -22.49 27.74
N ALA A 745 19.40 -21.33 27.12
CA ALA A 745 20.17 -20.90 25.96
C ALA A 745 21.35 -20.01 26.36
N LEU A 746 22.17 -20.48 27.30
CA LEU A 746 23.30 -19.73 27.82
C LEU A 746 24.47 -19.68 26.80
N PRO A 747 25.16 -18.54 26.64
CA PRO A 747 26.30 -18.42 25.72
C PRO A 747 27.44 -19.40 26.01
N ASN A 748 28.16 -19.80 24.95
CA ASN A 748 29.37 -20.63 25.06
C ASN A 748 30.64 -19.83 25.39
N ALA A 749 30.54 -18.51 25.59
CA ALA A 749 31.69 -17.68 25.93
C ALA A 749 32.22 -18.00 27.34
N PRO A 750 33.54 -17.92 27.59
CA PRO A 750 34.13 -18.25 28.89
C PRO A 750 33.67 -17.32 30.02
N MET A 751 33.28 -16.09 29.70
CA MET A 751 32.72 -15.14 30.67
C MET A 751 31.71 -14.24 29.99
N TYR A 752 30.54 -14.04 30.61
CA TYR A 752 29.52 -13.12 30.12
C TYR A 752 28.59 -12.66 31.26
N THR A 753 27.95 -11.51 31.07
CA THR A 753 26.94 -10.96 31.98
C THR A 753 25.56 -11.03 31.32
N ILE A 754 24.52 -11.47 32.02
CA ILE A 754 23.14 -11.50 31.51
C ILE A 754 22.25 -10.58 32.32
N CYS A 755 21.47 -9.73 31.65
CA CYS A 755 20.40 -8.94 32.24
C CYS A 755 19.05 -9.38 31.64
N TYR A 756 18.01 -9.49 32.46
CA TYR A 756 16.66 -9.84 32.00
C TYR A 756 15.72 -8.65 32.17
N PHE A 757 14.81 -8.46 31.22
CA PHE A 757 13.84 -7.37 31.22
C PHE A 757 12.45 -7.89 30.89
N LEU A 758 11.42 -7.31 31.51
CA LEU A 758 10.03 -7.73 31.37
C LEU A 758 9.17 -6.54 30.94
N GLN A 759 8.24 -6.80 30.03
CA GLN A 759 7.20 -5.88 29.61
C GLN A 759 5.87 -6.64 29.52
N VAL A 760 4.79 -6.04 29.97
CA VAL A 760 3.44 -6.62 29.93
C VAL A 760 2.48 -5.74 29.14
N PHE A 761 1.40 -6.34 28.65
CA PHE A 761 0.36 -5.68 27.85
C PHE A 761 -1.02 -6.05 28.39
N ASP A 762 -1.97 -5.11 28.37
CA ASP A 762 -3.36 -5.35 28.79
C ASP A 762 -4.25 -5.85 27.63
N GLU A 763 -5.54 -6.08 27.90
CA GLU A 763 -6.53 -6.52 26.90
C GLU A 763 -6.74 -5.55 25.73
N HIS A 764 -6.30 -4.30 25.87
CA HIS A 764 -6.39 -3.26 24.86
C HIS A 764 -5.06 -3.02 24.13
N GLY A 765 -4.02 -3.77 24.48
CA GLY A 765 -2.68 -3.68 23.90
C GLY A 765 -1.83 -2.53 24.45
N ASN A 766 -2.20 -1.92 25.58
CA ASN A 766 -1.36 -0.92 26.22
C ASN A 766 -0.18 -1.60 26.91
N ALA A 767 1.04 -1.15 26.59
CA ALA A 767 2.27 -1.70 27.15
C ALA A 767 2.65 -1.02 28.48
N SER A 768 3.22 -1.78 29.42
CA SER A 768 3.98 -1.24 30.56
C SER A 768 5.34 -0.67 30.10
N ALA A 769 6.07 -0.05 31.02
CA ALA A 769 7.50 0.18 30.78
C ALA A 769 8.23 -1.17 30.65
N LEU A 770 9.31 -1.18 29.87
CA LEU A 770 10.25 -2.29 29.84
C LEU A 770 11.19 -2.13 31.02
N VAL A 771 11.02 -2.96 32.04
CA VAL A 771 11.74 -2.86 33.32
C VAL A 771 12.72 -4.02 33.49
N PRO A 772 13.88 -3.80 34.15
CA PRO A 772 14.76 -4.90 34.51
C PRO A 772 14.06 -5.80 35.53
N VAL A 773 14.13 -7.12 35.33
CA VAL A 773 13.58 -8.11 36.26
C VAL A 773 14.32 -8.07 37.59
N ASP A 774 15.65 -8.01 37.54
CA ASP A 774 16.57 -7.87 38.68
C ASP A 774 17.93 -7.38 38.13
N GLU A 775 18.95 -7.15 38.97
CA GLU A 775 20.27 -6.76 38.47
C GLU A 775 20.96 -7.90 37.70
N CYS A 776 21.93 -7.57 36.85
CA CYS A 776 22.55 -8.52 35.93
C CYS A 776 23.46 -9.56 36.63
N ILE A 777 23.55 -10.77 36.06
CA ILE A 777 24.28 -11.93 36.60
C ILE A 777 25.52 -12.23 35.77
N LYS A 778 26.66 -12.50 36.41
CA LYS A 778 27.93 -12.84 35.74
C LYS A 778 28.17 -14.35 35.76
N PHE A 779 28.27 -14.96 34.58
CA PHE A 779 28.58 -16.38 34.41
C PHE A 779 30.03 -16.58 33.95
N ILE A 780 30.61 -17.72 34.34
CA ILE A 780 31.94 -18.18 33.95
C ILE A 780 31.86 -19.62 33.43
N ARG A 781 32.65 -19.92 32.41
CA ARG A 781 32.83 -21.24 31.78
C ARG A 781 34.33 -21.47 31.60
N GLU A 782 34.74 -22.73 31.47
CA GLU A 782 36.14 -23.11 31.25
C GLU A 782 36.72 -22.44 30.00
N TYR A 783 37.96 -21.94 30.10
CA TYR A 783 38.70 -21.40 28.98
C TYR A 783 39.09 -22.50 27.99
N PRO A 784 39.08 -22.24 26.67
CA PRO A 784 39.55 -23.22 25.70
C PRO A 784 41.05 -23.51 25.86
N ALA A 785 41.43 -24.78 25.66
CA ALA A 785 42.83 -25.21 25.65
C ALA A 785 43.55 -24.67 24.39
N PRO A 786 44.68 -23.96 24.53
CA PRO A 786 45.46 -23.54 23.36
C PRO A 786 46.08 -24.74 22.65
N LEU A 787 46.15 -24.70 21.31
CA LEU A 787 46.87 -25.68 20.51
C LEU A 787 48.24 -25.11 20.11
N LEU A 788 49.33 -25.65 20.65
CA LEU A 788 50.68 -25.18 20.38
C LEU A 788 51.28 -25.89 19.15
N ALA A 789 51.56 -25.12 18.10
CA ALA A 789 52.19 -25.61 16.87
C ALA A 789 53.65 -25.99 17.10
N GLN A 790 54.23 -26.76 16.17
CA GLN A 790 55.65 -27.10 16.22
C GLN A 790 56.50 -25.82 16.10
N PRO A 791 57.45 -25.55 17.02
CA PRO A 791 58.28 -24.36 16.98
C PRO A 791 59.14 -24.26 15.71
N GLU A 792 59.21 -23.06 15.11
CA GLU A 792 59.99 -22.81 13.88
C GLU A 792 61.34 -22.15 14.20
N LEU A 793 62.44 -22.72 13.70
CA LEU A 793 63.79 -22.15 13.86
C LEU A 793 64.16 -21.22 12.72
N TYR A 794 64.74 -20.06 13.05
CA TYR A 794 65.32 -19.15 12.07
C TYR A 794 66.52 -18.39 12.64
N SER A 795 67.34 -17.83 11.75
CA SER A 795 68.48 -16.98 12.14
C SER A 795 68.05 -15.52 12.26
N GLY A 796 68.28 -14.91 13.43
CA GLY A 796 68.03 -13.49 13.66
C GLY A 796 69.04 -12.56 12.97
N THR A 797 68.76 -11.26 12.99
CA THR A 797 69.50 -10.21 12.25
C THR A 797 71.00 -10.13 12.57
N ASN A 798 71.44 -10.66 13.73
CA ASN A 798 72.84 -10.69 14.17
C ASN A 798 73.41 -12.13 14.30
N GLY A 799 72.79 -13.12 13.66
CA GLY A 799 73.20 -14.53 13.79
C GLY A 799 72.75 -15.18 15.11
N GLN A 800 71.82 -14.56 15.82
CA GLN A 800 71.14 -15.12 16.99
C GLN A 800 70.27 -16.30 16.57
N SER A 801 70.16 -17.31 17.44
CA SER A 801 69.33 -18.48 17.18
C SER A 801 67.92 -18.18 17.66
N MET A 802 66.97 -17.97 16.74
CA MET A 802 65.60 -17.59 17.09
C MET A 802 64.66 -18.78 16.89
N ALA A 803 63.65 -18.86 17.75
CA ALA A 803 62.51 -19.75 17.59
C ALA A 803 61.20 -18.97 17.65
N ARG A 804 60.31 -19.21 16.69
CA ARG A 804 58.94 -18.72 16.70
C ARG A 804 58.03 -19.77 17.30
N LEU A 805 57.32 -19.41 18.38
CA LEU A 805 56.24 -20.21 18.94
C LEU A 805 54.91 -19.65 18.43
N THR A 806 54.09 -20.51 17.84
CA THR A 806 52.74 -20.16 17.38
C THR A 806 51.72 -21.07 18.05
N TRP A 807 50.64 -20.51 18.59
CA TRP A 807 49.52 -21.29 19.13
C TRP A 807 48.18 -20.72 18.69
N TYR A 808 47.17 -21.61 18.68
CA TYR A 808 45.80 -21.29 18.29
C TYR A 808 44.86 -21.40 19.48
N CYS A 809 44.08 -20.36 19.74
CA CYS A 809 43.11 -20.31 20.83
C CYS A 809 42.04 -19.24 20.52
N PRO A 810 40.74 -19.50 20.75
CA PRO A 810 39.72 -18.46 20.64
C PRO A 810 40.08 -17.26 21.55
N PRO A 811 40.08 -16.01 21.03
CA PRO A 811 40.47 -14.83 21.81
C PRO A 811 39.40 -14.38 22.82
N GLU A 812 38.16 -14.91 22.72
CA GLU A 812 37.03 -14.46 23.52
C GLU A 812 37.27 -14.68 25.01
N ALA A 813 37.13 -13.60 25.79
CA ALA A 813 37.35 -13.53 27.23
C ALA A 813 38.78 -13.86 27.75
N VAL A 814 39.76 -14.15 26.89
CA VAL A 814 41.17 -14.33 27.28
C VAL A 814 41.84 -12.95 27.40
N ASP A 815 42.54 -12.67 28.51
CA ASP A 815 43.29 -11.41 28.66
C ASP A 815 44.77 -11.56 28.29
N LYS A 816 45.39 -12.68 28.68
CA LYS A 816 46.81 -12.99 28.44
C LYS A 816 47.02 -14.49 28.22
N PHE A 817 48.20 -14.87 27.75
CA PHE A 817 48.68 -16.25 27.79
C PHE A 817 49.86 -16.38 28.74
N GLU A 818 49.92 -17.50 29.46
CA GLU A 818 51.12 -17.94 30.16
C GLU A 818 51.90 -18.92 29.30
N LEU A 819 53.21 -18.73 29.20
CA LEU A 819 54.14 -19.62 28.52
C LEU A 819 55.09 -20.23 29.55
N TRP A 820 55.10 -21.55 29.59
CA TRP A 820 55.97 -22.32 30.48
C TRP A 820 57.11 -22.90 29.65
N ILE A 821 58.34 -22.49 29.97
CA ILE A 821 59.54 -22.82 29.19
C ILE A 821 60.54 -23.56 30.06
N ALA A 822 60.96 -24.76 29.63
CA ALA A 822 62.02 -25.52 30.28
C ALA A 822 63.25 -25.69 29.40
N SER A 823 64.44 -25.63 30.02
CA SER A 823 65.76 -25.82 29.42
C SER A 823 66.50 -26.98 30.09
N GLY A 824 67.29 -27.74 29.32
CA GLY A 824 68.01 -28.93 29.79
C GLY A 824 68.97 -28.74 30.97
N ASP A 825 69.40 -27.50 31.26
CA ASP A 825 70.44 -27.21 32.28
C ASP A 825 69.89 -26.58 33.57
N THR A 826 68.56 -26.51 33.77
CA THR A 826 67.90 -25.88 34.95
C THR A 826 68.28 -24.40 35.18
N VAL A 827 68.64 -23.68 34.12
CA VAL A 827 68.91 -22.24 34.11
C VAL A 827 67.81 -21.52 33.34
N SER A 828 67.36 -20.37 33.84
CA SER A 828 66.34 -19.54 33.18
C SER A 828 66.81 -19.19 31.75
N PRO A 829 65.98 -19.42 30.71
CA PRO A 829 66.25 -18.94 29.36
C PRO A 829 66.38 -17.40 29.37
N GLY A 830 67.55 -16.86 29.03
CA GLY A 830 67.79 -15.41 28.95
C GLY A 830 67.33 -14.79 27.63
N ASP A 831 66.96 -13.50 27.69
CA ASP A 831 66.48 -12.59 26.62
C ASP A 831 65.28 -13.07 25.78
N VAL A 832 64.10 -13.00 26.41
CA VAL A 832 62.78 -13.06 25.77
C VAL A 832 62.44 -11.72 25.10
N SER A 833 61.82 -11.75 23.91
CA SER A 833 61.42 -10.55 23.15
C SER A 833 60.48 -9.60 23.92
N ASP A 834 60.35 -8.35 23.43
CA ASP A 834 59.56 -7.25 24.05
C ASP A 834 58.06 -7.55 24.35
N GLY A 835 57.54 -8.70 23.89
CA GLY A 835 56.16 -9.15 24.06
C GLY A 835 55.88 -10.02 25.29
N LEU A 836 56.92 -10.53 25.96
CA LEU A 836 56.81 -11.44 27.11
C LEU A 836 57.43 -10.83 28.38
N SER A 837 56.82 -11.09 29.53
CA SER A 837 57.39 -10.76 30.85
C SER A 837 57.48 -12.00 31.73
N GLU A 838 58.64 -12.23 32.32
CA GLU A 838 58.84 -13.32 33.30
C GLU A 838 58.03 -13.04 34.57
N ILE A 839 57.34 -14.06 35.08
CA ILE A 839 56.62 -14.01 36.35
C ILE A 839 57.53 -14.58 37.44
N THR A 840 58.42 -13.72 37.97
CA THR A 840 59.44 -14.10 38.96
C THR A 840 58.86 -14.53 40.30
N GLU A 841 57.63 -14.11 40.62
CA GLU A 841 56.89 -14.47 41.84
C GLU A 841 56.57 -15.97 41.93
N PHE A 842 56.52 -16.68 40.80
CA PHE A 842 56.39 -18.13 40.79
C PHE A 842 57.73 -18.87 40.82
N GLY A 843 58.86 -18.24 40.47
CA GLY A 843 60.14 -18.95 40.35
C GLY A 843 60.09 -20.18 39.42
N ALA A 844 61.08 -21.07 39.59
CA ALA A 844 61.15 -22.34 38.86
C ALA A 844 60.05 -23.31 39.33
N ARG A 845 59.29 -23.89 38.38
CA ARG A 845 58.17 -24.81 38.64
C ARG A 845 58.40 -26.16 37.97
N HIS A 846 57.82 -27.22 38.53
CA HIS A 846 57.77 -28.52 37.89
C HIS A 846 56.32 -28.81 37.49
N ILE A 847 56.14 -29.31 36.27
CA ILE A 847 54.88 -29.94 35.88
C ILE A 847 54.95 -31.38 36.36
N GLN A 848 53.88 -31.89 36.94
CA GLN A 848 53.90 -33.17 37.63
C GLN A 848 54.15 -34.31 36.64
N ASN A 849 55.04 -35.25 37.00
CA ASN A 849 55.61 -36.28 36.11
C ASN A 849 56.52 -35.79 34.99
N ASP A 850 56.83 -34.49 34.92
CA ASP A 850 57.90 -33.97 34.09
C ASP A 850 59.14 -33.65 34.95
N ALA A 851 60.27 -34.28 34.63
CA ALA A 851 61.55 -34.02 35.29
C ALA A 851 62.10 -32.62 34.98
N ARG A 852 61.47 -31.88 34.06
CA ARG A 852 61.86 -30.55 33.62
C ARG A 852 61.44 -29.47 34.62
N THR A 853 62.32 -28.49 34.77
CA THR A 853 62.05 -27.24 35.49
C THR A 853 61.62 -26.16 34.49
N TYR A 854 60.40 -25.64 34.66
CA TYR A 854 59.78 -24.61 33.84
C TYR A 854 59.90 -23.23 34.48
N TYR A 855 60.21 -22.24 33.64
CA TYR A 855 60.16 -20.81 33.93
C TYR A 855 58.93 -20.22 33.26
N ILE A 856 58.21 -19.37 33.97
CA ILE A 856 56.88 -18.89 33.58
C ILE A 856 56.98 -17.47 33.03
N TYR A 857 56.49 -17.29 31.82
CA TYR A 857 56.37 -16.00 31.16
C TYR A 857 54.89 -15.71 30.90
N GLN A 858 54.52 -14.45 30.80
CA GLN A 858 53.18 -14.05 30.35
C GLN A 858 53.27 -13.04 29.22
N THR A 859 52.29 -13.09 28.32
CA THR A 859 52.11 -12.03 27.33
C THR A 859 51.62 -10.75 28.03
N ARG A 860 51.82 -9.58 27.41
CA ARG A 860 51.00 -8.41 27.78
C ARG A 860 49.54 -8.65 27.33
N ARG A 861 48.64 -7.72 27.70
CA ARG A 861 47.22 -7.83 27.32
C ARG A 861 47.06 -8.07 25.83
N LEU A 862 46.26 -9.07 25.47
CA LEU A 862 46.05 -9.53 24.10
C LEU A 862 45.69 -8.40 23.15
N ALA A 863 44.79 -7.51 23.59
CA ALA A 863 44.38 -6.32 22.85
C ALA A 863 45.54 -5.37 22.46
N THR A 864 46.61 -5.35 23.26
CA THR A 864 47.74 -4.43 23.10
C THR A 864 48.85 -5.02 22.22
N VAL A 865 49.03 -6.34 22.22
CA VAL A 865 50.16 -7.00 21.53
C VAL A 865 49.75 -7.66 20.23
N PHE A 866 48.56 -8.28 20.18
CA PHE A 866 48.14 -9.12 19.07
C PHE A 866 46.97 -8.54 18.26
N GLY A 867 46.26 -7.55 18.80
CA GLY A 867 44.95 -7.13 18.28
C GLY A 867 43.86 -8.17 18.60
N GLN A 868 42.59 -7.76 18.69
CA GLN A 868 41.51 -8.60 19.26
C GLN A 868 40.73 -9.47 18.25
N THR A 869 41.28 -9.83 17.09
CA THR A 869 40.44 -10.43 16.03
C THR A 869 40.91 -11.78 15.47
N ALA A 870 42.14 -12.23 15.72
CA ALA A 870 42.63 -13.51 15.19
C ALA A 870 42.81 -14.57 16.30
N PRO A 871 42.43 -15.85 16.06
CA PRO A 871 42.64 -16.94 17.01
C PRO A 871 44.08 -17.50 16.97
N GLU A 872 45.01 -16.84 16.27
CA GLU A 872 46.41 -17.24 16.14
C GLU A 872 47.30 -16.23 16.87
N PHE A 873 48.22 -16.72 17.69
CA PHE A 873 49.16 -15.92 18.45
C PHE A 873 50.57 -16.44 18.26
N SER A 874 51.54 -15.53 18.13
CA SER A 874 52.94 -15.91 17.96
C SER A 874 53.93 -15.03 18.73
N VAL A 875 54.97 -15.65 19.29
CA VAL A 875 56.05 -14.94 19.97
C VAL A 875 57.40 -15.48 19.52
N ASP A 876 58.36 -14.58 19.39
CA ASP A 876 59.73 -14.91 19.04
C ASP A 876 60.60 -15.00 20.31
N LEU A 877 61.40 -16.05 20.40
CA LEU A 877 62.30 -16.36 21.51
C LEU A 877 63.74 -16.53 20.99
N GLU A 878 64.71 -15.97 21.69
CA GLU A 878 66.12 -16.31 21.47
C GLU A 878 66.45 -17.60 22.26
N LEU A 879 67.10 -18.56 21.59
CA LEU A 879 67.48 -19.84 22.16
C LEU A 879 69.01 -19.99 22.19
N ASP A 880 69.54 -20.63 23.24
CA ASP A 880 70.94 -20.98 23.26
C ASP A 880 71.24 -22.16 22.30
N PRO A 881 72.34 -22.10 21.55
CA PRO A 881 72.73 -23.19 20.65
C PRO A 881 73.05 -24.49 21.42
N ASN A 882 72.70 -25.64 20.84
CA ASN A 882 72.95 -26.99 21.36
C ASN A 882 72.19 -27.37 22.65
N LYS A 883 71.10 -26.66 22.99
CA LYS A 883 70.18 -27.04 24.09
C LYS A 883 68.84 -27.55 23.56
N VAL A 884 68.16 -28.34 24.39
CA VAL A 884 66.78 -28.79 24.16
C VAL A 884 65.84 -27.94 25.01
N TYR A 885 64.85 -27.33 24.37
CA TYR A 885 63.81 -26.54 25.02
C TYR A 885 62.45 -27.24 24.94
N SER A 886 61.61 -27.04 25.96
CA SER A 886 60.24 -27.56 26.02
C SER A 886 59.25 -26.44 26.37
N PHE A 887 58.10 -26.42 25.70
CA PHE A 887 57.13 -25.32 25.74
C PHE A 887 55.70 -25.80 25.97
N LEU A 888 54.96 -25.05 26.79
CA LEU A 888 53.52 -25.19 27.03
C LEU A 888 52.89 -23.81 27.13
N VAL A 889 51.63 -23.69 26.72
CA VAL A 889 50.87 -22.43 26.74
C VAL A 889 49.49 -22.64 27.37
N ARG A 890 49.01 -21.69 28.17
CA ARG A 890 47.62 -21.66 28.67
C ARG A 890 47.02 -20.27 28.66
N ALA A 891 45.70 -20.18 28.49
CA ALA A 891 44.94 -18.94 28.53
C ALA A 891 44.72 -18.48 29.98
N VAL A 892 44.74 -17.17 30.24
CA VAL A 892 44.46 -16.61 31.58
C VAL A 892 43.62 -15.33 31.55
N SER A 893 42.85 -15.09 32.62
CA SER A 893 42.00 -13.91 32.78
C SER A 893 42.76 -12.65 33.23
N ALA A 894 42.06 -11.51 33.24
CA ALA A 894 42.63 -10.19 33.47
C ALA A 894 42.99 -9.85 34.91
N GLU A 895 42.69 -10.73 35.86
CA GLU A 895 42.86 -10.47 37.29
C GLU A 895 44.32 -10.64 37.77
N GLY A 896 44.58 -10.35 39.05
CA GLY A 896 45.89 -10.50 39.66
C GLY A 896 46.34 -11.95 39.73
N LEU A 897 47.64 -12.19 39.93
CA LEU A 897 48.23 -13.53 39.89
C LEU A 897 47.60 -14.53 40.89
N ASP A 898 47.09 -14.04 42.01
CA ASP A 898 46.45 -14.85 43.06
C ASP A 898 44.96 -15.14 42.83
N SER A 899 44.29 -14.42 41.93
CA SER A 899 42.84 -14.54 41.68
C SER A 899 42.46 -14.78 40.22
N ARG A 900 43.44 -14.78 39.31
CA ARG A 900 43.17 -15.00 37.89
C ARG A 900 42.72 -16.43 37.63
N LEU A 901 41.77 -16.53 36.72
CA LEU A 901 41.33 -17.80 36.16
C LEU A 901 42.36 -18.26 35.15
N THR A 902 42.70 -19.54 35.18
CA THR A 902 43.64 -20.16 34.25
C THR A 902 42.97 -21.30 33.50
N GLY A 903 43.10 -21.31 32.18
CA GLY A 903 42.67 -22.41 31.33
C GLY A 903 43.64 -23.60 31.35
N PRO A 904 43.26 -24.72 30.72
CA PRO A 904 44.11 -25.89 30.56
C PRO A 904 45.36 -25.59 29.71
N PHE A 905 46.41 -26.39 29.91
CA PHE A 905 47.64 -26.31 29.12
C PHE A 905 47.47 -26.89 27.72
N SER A 906 48.27 -26.37 26.79
CA SER A 906 48.42 -26.90 25.44
C SER A 906 49.07 -28.29 25.42
N ASN A 907 49.14 -28.89 24.24
CA ASN A 907 50.09 -29.96 23.97
C ASN A 907 51.54 -29.49 24.20
N LEU A 908 52.38 -30.39 24.71
CA LEU A 908 53.82 -30.16 24.92
C LEU A 908 54.56 -30.16 23.58
N GLN A 909 55.39 -29.15 23.35
CA GLN A 909 56.30 -29.09 22.19
C GLN A 909 57.75 -29.01 22.64
N THR A 910 58.66 -29.64 21.89
CA THR A 910 60.10 -29.63 22.17
C THR A 910 60.93 -29.32 20.94
N ILE A 911 62.02 -28.59 21.12
CA ILE A 911 62.93 -28.22 20.03
C ILE A 911 64.40 -28.36 20.47
N ALA A 912 65.28 -28.69 19.52
CA ALA A 912 66.72 -28.69 19.72
C ALA A 912 67.40 -27.93 18.57
N TRP A 913 68.31 -27.01 18.88
CA TRP A 913 69.09 -26.30 17.87
C TRP A 913 70.46 -26.97 17.69
N THR A 914 70.79 -27.43 16.48
CA THR A 914 72.11 -27.98 16.12
C THR A 914 72.75 -27.16 15.00
N GLN A 915 73.99 -26.70 15.20
CA GLN A 915 74.72 -25.91 14.20
C GLN A 915 75.02 -26.74 12.93
N GLY A 916 74.28 -26.50 11.85
CA GLY A 916 74.53 -27.07 10.53
C GLY A 916 75.68 -26.36 9.80
N GLY A 917 76.51 -27.13 9.07
CA GLY A 917 77.63 -26.61 8.27
C GLY A 917 77.18 -25.73 7.10
N SER A 918 78.07 -24.84 6.64
CA SER A 918 77.81 -23.88 5.56
C SER A 918 77.34 -24.57 4.26
N GLU A 919 76.15 -24.24 3.79
CA GLU A 919 75.71 -24.61 2.44
C GLU A 919 76.17 -23.56 1.42
N ASN A 920 77.21 -23.91 0.65
CA ASN A 920 77.44 -23.36 -0.68
C ASN A 920 76.66 -24.22 -1.68
N GLY A 921 75.47 -23.77 -2.07
CA GLY A 921 74.65 -24.35 -3.14
C GLY A 921 73.58 -23.34 -3.57
N PRO A 922 73.11 -23.35 -4.82
CA PRO A 922 72.06 -22.43 -5.26
C PRO A 922 70.78 -22.72 -4.47
N ASN A 923 70.33 -21.71 -3.73
CA ASN A 923 69.13 -21.75 -2.92
C ASN A 923 67.91 -21.93 -3.85
N VAL A 924 67.22 -23.06 -3.74
CA VAL A 924 65.91 -23.28 -4.38
C VAL A 924 64.86 -22.89 -3.34
N ALA A 925 64.25 -21.72 -3.53
CA ALA A 925 63.10 -21.33 -2.73
C ALA A 925 61.96 -22.35 -2.91
N TRP A 926 61.48 -22.91 -1.80
CA TRP A 926 60.13 -23.48 -1.77
C TRP A 926 59.14 -22.30 -1.93
N PRO A 927 58.06 -22.44 -2.72
CA PRO A 927 57.39 -21.30 -3.31
C PRO A 927 56.43 -20.66 -2.30
N ASP A 928 56.62 -19.36 -2.08
CA ASP A 928 55.52 -18.47 -1.73
C ASP A 928 54.57 -18.49 -2.94
N ARG A 929 53.49 -19.27 -2.86
CA ARG A 929 52.45 -19.23 -3.89
C ARG A 929 51.53 -18.10 -3.51
N ASP A 930 51.47 -17.08 -4.37
CA ASP A 930 50.44 -16.05 -4.27
C ASP A 930 49.07 -16.72 -4.11
N LEU A 931 48.28 -16.23 -3.15
CA LEU A 931 46.87 -16.57 -3.04
C LEU A 931 46.23 -16.38 -4.43
N PRO A 932 45.49 -17.36 -4.98
CA PRO A 932 44.88 -17.19 -6.29
C PRO A 932 43.94 -15.98 -6.24
N GLY A 933 44.25 -14.97 -7.05
CA GLY A 933 43.42 -13.77 -7.14
C GLY A 933 42.01 -14.07 -7.63
N LEU A 934 41.05 -13.22 -7.25
CA LEU A 934 39.70 -13.24 -7.82
C LEU A 934 39.81 -12.99 -9.33
N LEU A 935 39.36 -13.96 -10.12
CA LEU A 935 39.27 -13.82 -11.57
C LEU A 935 37.96 -13.12 -11.91
N GLU A 936 38.02 -11.80 -12.10
CA GLU A 936 36.90 -11.01 -12.61
C GLU A 936 36.89 -11.05 -14.15
N GLY A 937 35.74 -11.39 -14.73
CA GLY A 937 35.59 -11.52 -16.18
C GLY A 937 34.16 -11.83 -16.59
N ASP A 938 33.89 -11.74 -17.89
CA ASP A 938 32.61 -12.10 -18.48
C ASP A 938 32.41 -13.63 -18.44
N LEU A 939 31.46 -14.10 -17.62
CA LEU A 939 31.21 -15.53 -17.38
C LEU A 939 30.88 -16.28 -18.67
N GLU A 940 30.15 -15.66 -19.59
CA GLU A 940 29.78 -16.28 -20.87
C GLU A 940 30.99 -16.49 -21.79
N ALA A 941 32.07 -15.73 -21.61
CA ALA A 941 33.33 -15.92 -22.33
C ALA A 941 34.24 -16.99 -21.70
N MET A 942 33.97 -17.38 -20.46
CA MET A 942 34.81 -18.29 -19.66
C MET A 942 34.31 -19.74 -19.65
N PHE A 943 33.08 -20.00 -20.09
CA PHE A 943 32.47 -21.33 -20.08
C PHE A 943 31.87 -21.69 -21.45
N THR A 944 31.76 -22.99 -21.73
CA THR A 944 31.25 -23.51 -23.01
C THR A 944 29.74 -23.35 -23.20
N SER A 945 29.00 -22.98 -22.15
CA SER A 945 27.56 -22.75 -22.14
C SER A 945 27.22 -21.67 -21.12
N GLU A 946 25.98 -21.17 -21.13
CA GLU A 946 25.46 -20.27 -20.10
C GLU A 946 25.72 -20.88 -18.70
N PHE A 947 26.44 -20.12 -17.87
CA PHE A 947 26.96 -20.56 -16.58
C PHE A 947 26.83 -19.43 -15.58
N GLY A 948 26.03 -19.63 -14.53
CA GLY A 948 25.68 -18.60 -13.58
C GLY A 948 24.58 -19.04 -12.63
N MET A 949 24.35 -18.24 -11.60
CA MET A 949 23.26 -18.45 -10.66
C MET A 949 21.94 -17.97 -11.27
N GLU A 950 20.87 -18.73 -11.09
CA GLU A 950 19.50 -18.39 -11.49
C GLU A 950 18.52 -18.65 -10.33
N ILE A 951 17.37 -17.95 -10.31
CA ILE A 951 16.26 -18.29 -9.42
C ILE A 951 15.29 -19.17 -10.18
N LEU A 952 15.08 -20.37 -9.67
CA LEU A 952 14.07 -21.26 -10.21
C LEU A 952 12.76 -21.15 -9.46
N ARG A 953 11.65 -21.24 -10.21
CA ARG A 953 10.31 -21.25 -9.67
C ARG A 953 9.92 -22.69 -9.36
N ASP A 954 9.93 -23.06 -8.09
CA ASP A 954 9.30 -24.30 -7.63
C ASP A 954 7.87 -23.98 -7.16
N ASP A 955 6.88 -24.56 -7.85
CA ASP A 955 5.45 -24.36 -7.56
C ASP A 955 5.05 -24.81 -6.13
N VAL A 956 5.91 -25.58 -5.43
CA VAL A 956 5.64 -26.17 -4.11
C VAL A 956 6.50 -25.59 -2.98
N ASN A 957 7.75 -25.16 -3.25
CA ASN A 957 8.73 -24.81 -2.21
C ASN A 957 9.27 -23.36 -2.25
N GLY A 958 8.80 -22.51 -3.17
CA GLY A 958 9.26 -21.11 -3.29
C GLY A 958 10.49 -20.93 -4.19
N PRO A 959 11.03 -19.70 -4.32
CA PRO A 959 12.17 -19.41 -5.19
C PRO A 959 13.46 -20.09 -4.68
N ILE A 960 14.06 -20.96 -5.50
CA ILE A 960 15.31 -21.68 -5.15
C ILE A 960 16.47 -21.11 -5.98
N PRO A 961 17.52 -20.52 -5.36
CA PRO A 961 18.73 -20.18 -6.07
C PRO A 961 19.48 -21.45 -6.49
N ALA A 962 19.87 -21.52 -7.76
CA ALA A 962 20.61 -22.66 -8.31
C ALA A 962 21.69 -22.21 -9.29
N LEU A 963 22.83 -22.90 -9.27
CA LEU A 963 23.90 -22.72 -10.24
C LEU A 963 23.58 -23.54 -11.49
N ARG A 964 23.49 -22.91 -12.65
CA ARG A 964 23.42 -23.62 -13.92
C ARG A 964 24.79 -24.17 -14.28
N ILE A 965 24.88 -25.50 -14.37
CA ILE A 965 26.13 -26.23 -14.55
C ILE A 965 26.22 -26.94 -15.89
N GLY A 966 25.20 -26.90 -16.76
CA GLY A 966 25.27 -27.56 -18.07
C GLY A 966 23.93 -27.59 -18.82
N ALA A 967 23.94 -28.22 -19.99
CA ALA A 967 22.76 -28.39 -20.83
C ALA A 967 22.88 -29.65 -21.69
N TYR A 968 21.75 -30.30 -21.98
CA TYR A 968 21.69 -31.44 -22.89
C TYR A 968 20.35 -31.52 -23.63
N ARG A 969 20.33 -32.31 -24.71
CA ARG A 969 19.09 -32.68 -25.39
C ARG A 969 18.93 -34.19 -25.30
N LEU A 970 17.87 -34.61 -24.63
CA LEU A 970 17.40 -35.98 -24.66
C LEU A 970 16.35 -36.06 -25.75
N VAL A 971 16.69 -36.69 -26.88
CA VAL A 971 15.88 -36.67 -28.10
C VAL A 971 15.41 -38.08 -28.40
N ASP A 972 14.17 -38.20 -28.84
CA ASP A 972 13.68 -39.40 -29.51
C ASP A 972 14.30 -39.47 -30.90
N SER A 973 15.19 -40.44 -31.11
CA SER A 973 15.94 -40.58 -32.35
C SER A 973 15.07 -40.87 -33.59
N GLU A 974 13.83 -41.35 -33.42
CA GLU A 974 12.93 -41.62 -34.57
C GLU A 974 12.13 -40.38 -34.99
N LEU A 975 11.75 -39.52 -34.05
CA LEU A 975 10.95 -38.31 -34.29
C LEU A 975 11.79 -37.01 -34.35
N ASP A 976 13.05 -37.07 -33.95
CA ASP A 976 13.94 -35.90 -33.77
C ASP A 976 13.34 -34.83 -32.83
N GLU A 977 12.49 -35.28 -31.91
CA GLU A 977 11.80 -34.43 -30.92
C GLU A 977 12.38 -34.65 -29.51
N VAL A 978 12.46 -33.57 -28.73
CA VAL A 978 13.01 -33.61 -27.37
C VAL A 978 12.00 -34.28 -26.45
N ILE A 979 12.45 -35.31 -25.75
CA ILE A 979 11.64 -36.08 -24.81
C ILE A 979 11.28 -35.18 -23.63
N ARG A 980 9.99 -34.86 -23.51
CA ARG A 980 9.45 -34.14 -22.36
C ARG A 980 9.17 -35.16 -21.27
N TYR A 981 10.05 -35.29 -20.28
CA TYR A 981 9.79 -36.13 -19.11
C TYR A 981 8.67 -35.51 -18.28
N ASP A 982 7.62 -36.27 -17.98
CA ASP A 982 6.50 -35.83 -17.15
C ASP A 982 6.93 -35.83 -15.68
N LYS A 983 7.06 -34.63 -15.09
CA LYS A 983 7.46 -34.45 -13.68
C LYS A 983 6.52 -35.18 -12.71
N ASP A 984 5.27 -35.43 -13.12
CA ASP A 984 4.21 -35.99 -12.28
C ASP A 984 4.08 -37.53 -12.38
N ALA A 985 4.86 -38.19 -13.25
CA ALA A 985 4.71 -39.63 -13.52
C ALA A 985 5.37 -40.58 -12.49
N ASN A 986 6.08 -40.07 -11.48
CA ASN A 986 6.68 -40.89 -10.41
C ASN A 986 6.48 -40.23 -9.02
N LEU A 987 5.29 -40.44 -8.44
CA LEU A 987 4.94 -39.98 -7.09
C LEU A 987 5.48 -40.88 -5.94
N ASP A 988 6.22 -41.95 -6.26
CA ASP A 988 6.62 -43.00 -5.30
C ASP A 988 8.13 -43.00 -4.93
N SER A 989 8.92 -41.97 -5.28
CA SER A 989 10.30 -41.84 -4.80
C SER A 989 10.56 -40.51 -4.09
N ASP A 990 11.07 -40.56 -2.86
CA ASP A 990 11.44 -39.42 -1.99
C ASP A 990 12.52 -38.48 -2.58
N PHE A 991 12.92 -38.65 -3.85
CA PHE A 991 13.92 -37.84 -4.55
C PHE A 991 13.49 -37.54 -5.99
N PRO A 992 13.69 -36.31 -6.49
CA PRO A 992 13.35 -35.98 -7.87
C PRO A 992 14.29 -36.72 -8.83
N THR A 993 13.72 -37.41 -9.82
CA THR A 993 14.46 -38.26 -10.76
C THR A 993 14.59 -37.59 -12.11
N PHE A 994 15.82 -37.33 -12.57
CA PHE A 994 16.10 -36.69 -13.85
C PHE A 994 16.84 -37.62 -14.80
N LEU A 995 16.46 -37.61 -16.07
CA LEU A 995 17.03 -38.48 -17.09
C LEU A 995 17.95 -37.69 -18.02
N THR A 996 19.17 -38.18 -18.19
CA THR A 996 20.17 -37.69 -19.16
C THR A 996 20.42 -38.75 -20.23
N PRO A 997 21.04 -38.39 -21.37
CA PRO A 997 21.44 -39.39 -22.33
C PRO A 997 22.42 -40.41 -21.71
N PRO A 998 22.54 -41.61 -22.30
CA PRO A 998 23.29 -42.70 -21.71
C PRO A 998 24.78 -42.36 -21.61
N GLY A 999 25.35 -42.59 -20.43
CA GLY A 999 26.74 -42.22 -20.09
C GLY A 999 26.82 -41.35 -18.84
N ASP A 1000 28.02 -40.82 -18.58
CA ASP A 1000 28.28 -39.98 -17.41
C ASP A 1000 27.62 -38.59 -17.57
N PRO A 1001 26.71 -38.17 -16.68
CA PRO A 1001 26.08 -36.85 -16.73
C PRO A 1001 27.08 -35.69 -16.69
N VAL A 1002 28.28 -35.88 -16.14
CA VAL A 1002 29.34 -34.86 -16.12
C VAL A 1002 29.73 -34.44 -17.54
N ALA A 1003 29.58 -35.32 -18.54
CA ALA A 1003 29.86 -35.00 -19.94
C ALA A 1003 28.99 -33.87 -20.50
N TYR A 1004 27.83 -33.61 -19.90
CA TYR A 1004 26.89 -32.55 -20.30
C TYR A 1004 27.02 -31.28 -19.47
N THR A 1005 28.00 -31.23 -18.58
CA THR A 1005 28.30 -30.04 -17.78
C THR A 1005 29.13 -29.03 -18.58
N ALA A 1006 28.97 -27.76 -18.23
CA ALA A 1006 29.78 -26.68 -18.73
C ALA A 1006 31.24 -26.98 -18.43
N HIS A 1007 32.12 -26.66 -19.38
CA HIS A 1007 33.55 -26.74 -19.17
C HIS A 1007 34.14 -25.32 -19.18
N ARG A 1008 35.15 -25.09 -18.34
CA ARG A 1008 35.88 -23.83 -18.29
C ARG A 1008 36.81 -23.73 -19.49
N ILE A 1009 36.68 -22.67 -20.28
CA ILE A 1009 37.55 -22.37 -21.43
C ILE A 1009 38.86 -21.83 -20.88
N ILE A 1010 39.96 -22.57 -21.09
CA ILE A 1010 41.30 -22.19 -20.62
C ILE A 1010 42.17 -21.63 -21.74
N GLU A 1011 41.85 -21.91 -23.02
CA GLU A 1011 42.39 -21.22 -24.20
C GLU A 1011 41.34 -21.15 -25.32
N ARG A 1012 41.13 -19.95 -25.87
CA ARG A 1012 40.23 -19.74 -27.02
C ARG A 1012 40.99 -19.82 -28.34
N ARG A 1013 40.63 -20.73 -29.26
CA ARG A 1013 41.32 -20.88 -30.55
C ARG A 1013 40.38 -20.68 -31.72
N ALA A 1014 40.57 -19.59 -32.46
CA ALA A 1014 39.77 -19.30 -33.65
C ALA A 1014 39.92 -20.40 -34.72
N GLY A 1015 38.81 -21.08 -35.06
CA GLY A 1015 38.76 -22.13 -36.08
C GLY A 1015 39.16 -23.54 -35.62
N GLN A 1016 39.35 -23.76 -34.31
CA GLN A 1016 39.51 -25.08 -33.68
C GLN A 1016 38.63 -25.16 -32.42
N SER A 1017 38.39 -26.37 -31.91
CA SER A 1017 37.69 -26.54 -30.63
C SER A 1017 38.52 -25.92 -29.51
N ASP A 1018 37.88 -25.09 -28.69
CA ASP A 1018 38.51 -24.48 -27.53
C ASP A 1018 39.10 -25.54 -26.58
N VAL A 1019 40.21 -25.21 -25.93
CA VAL A 1019 40.77 -26.09 -24.90
C VAL A 1019 39.99 -25.84 -23.62
N THR A 1020 39.29 -26.87 -23.15
CA THR A 1020 38.38 -26.76 -22.01
C THR A 1020 38.81 -27.68 -20.86
N LYS A 1021 38.45 -27.29 -19.63
CA LYS A 1021 38.68 -28.06 -18.40
C LYS A 1021 37.34 -28.30 -17.72
N SER A 1022 37.15 -29.48 -17.13
CA SER A 1022 35.95 -29.75 -16.32
C SER A 1022 35.82 -28.72 -15.20
N ILE A 1023 34.58 -28.37 -14.87
CA ILE A 1023 34.26 -27.56 -13.69
C ILE A 1023 34.43 -28.34 -12.38
N PHE A 1024 34.59 -29.66 -12.42
CA PHE A 1024 34.85 -30.48 -11.25
C PHE A 1024 36.36 -30.64 -10.99
N PRO A 1025 36.79 -30.69 -9.71
CA PRO A 1025 35.97 -30.52 -8.50
C PRO A 1025 35.73 -29.06 -8.12
N PHE A 1026 34.53 -28.75 -7.60
CA PHE A 1026 34.18 -27.40 -7.11
C PHE A 1026 33.34 -27.41 -5.83
N ALA A 1027 33.29 -26.25 -5.16
CA ALA A 1027 32.32 -25.98 -4.09
C ALA A 1027 31.76 -24.56 -4.25
N LEU A 1028 30.49 -24.39 -3.89
CA LEU A 1028 29.77 -23.13 -3.97
C LEU A 1028 29.71 -22.48 -2.59
N TYR A 1029 30.00 -21.18 -2.56
CA TYR A 1029 29.87 -20.36 -1.38
C TYR A 1029 29.00 -19.14 -1.67
N ARG A 1030 28.39 -18.53 -0.65
CA ARG A 1030 27.63 -17.29 -0.78
C ARG A 1030 27.90 -16.33 0.37
N TYR A 1031 27.67 -15.04 0.14
CA TYR A 1031 27.53 -14.05 1.21
C TYR A 1031 26.49 -12.99 0.82
N ARG A 1032 25.92 -12.33 1.83
CA ARG A 1032 24.89 -11.30 1.64
C ARG A 1032 25.51 -9.94 1.33
N VAL A 1033 24.94 -9.22 0.35
CA VAL A 1033 25.47 -7.95 -0.19
C VAL A 1033 24.73 -6.74 0.37
N ASP A 1034 23.44 -6.87 0.67
CA ASP A 1034 22.55 -5.79 1.14
C ASP A 1034 22.58 -5.55 2.66
N ALA A 1035 23.44 -6.25 3.41
CA ALA A 1035 23.58 -6.06 4.85
C ALA A 1035 24.45 -4.82 5.17
N PRO A 1036 24.01 -3.90 6.06
CA PRO A 1036 24.80 -2.74 6.45
C PRO A 1036 26.08 -3.16 7.17
N VAL A 1037 27.21 -2.51 6.83
CA VAL A 1037 28.60 -2.87 7.19
C VAL A 1037 28.93 -2.70 8.69
N ALA A 1038 27.94 -2.60 9.58
CA ALA A 1038 28.18 -2.41 11.01
C ALA A 1038 27.37 -3.39 11.86
N ARG A 1039 28.10 -4.18 12.67
CA ARG A 1039 27.66 -5.03 13.79
C ARG A 1039 27.28 -6.51 13.55
N GLU A 1040 27.85 -7.18 12.57
CA GLU A 1040 27.96 -8.65 12.59
C GLU A 1040 29.26 -9.11 11.91
N PRO A 1041 29.88 -10.23 12.32
CA PRO A 1041 30.69 -11.03 11.41
C PRO A 1041 29.74 -11.74 10.44
N SER A 1042 29.06 -10.99 9.55
CA SER A 1042 28.22 -11.58 8.49
C SER A 1042 28.57 -11.00 7.13
N LYS A 1043 29.87 -11.07 6.81
CA LYS A 1043 30.28 -11.60 5.51
C LYS A 1043 30.84 -13.00 5.70
N ASN A 1044 30.13 -13.84 6.47
CA ASN A 1044 30.44 -15.25 6.51
C ASN A 1044 30.12 -15.78 5.12
N VAL A 1045 31.18 -15.97 4.35
CA VAL A 1045 31.16 -16.73 3.12
C VAL A 1045 30.73 -18.15 3.53
N GLU A 1046 29.44 -18.42 3.42
CA GLU A 1046 28.83 -19.69 3.81
C GLU A 1046 29.04 -20.66 2.66
N GLN A 1047 29.52 -21.87 2.96
CA GLN A 1047 29.56 -22.94 1.99
C GLN A 1047 28.14 -23.50 1.83
N VAL A 1048 27.57 -23.36 0.64
CA VAL A 1048 26.17 -23.72 0.36
C VAL A 1048 26.02 -24.99 -0.45
N SER A 1049 27.15 -25.58 -0.83
CA SER A 1049 27.20 -26.89 -1.44
C SER A 1049 28.24 -27.80 -0.79
N PRO A 1050 28.07 -29.13 -0.84
CA PRO A 1050 29.21 -30.02 -0.64
C PRO A 1050 30.27 -29.80 -1.73
N MET A 1051 31.48 -30.33 -1.51
CA MET A 1051 32.52 -30.36 -2.53
C MET A 1051 32.13 -31.37 -3.61
N MET A 1052 31.70 -30.87 -4.76
CA MET A 1052 31.30 -31.67 -5.90
C MET A 1052 32.52 -32.18 -6.64
N ARG A 1053 32.63 -33.51 -6.80
CA ARG A 1053 33.69 -34.16 -7.58
C ARG A 1053 33.17 -34.93 -8.78
N GLU A 1054 31.94 -35.42 -8.67
CA GLU A 1054 31.20 -36.18 -9.66
C GLU A 1054 29.70 -35.96 -9.41
N ILE A 1055 28.85 -36.42 -10.33
CA ILE A 1055 27.38 -36.43 -10.16
C ILE A 1055 26.98 -37.87 -9.90
N ALA A 1056 26.25 -38.15 -8.82
CA ALA A 1056 25.74 -39.50 -8.57
C ALA A 1056 24.62 -39.87 -9.57
N TYR A 1057 24.77 -40.98 -10.30
CA TYR A 1057 23.79 -41.44 -11.28
C TYR A 1057 23.70 -42.98 -11.38
N GLU A 1058 22.56 -43.45 -11.89
CA GLU A 1058 22.28 -44.82 -12.28
C GLU A 1058 22.31 -44.90 -13.81
N GLY A 1059 23.38 -45.46 -14.40
CA GLY A 1059 23.51 -45.63 -15.84
C GLY A 1059 22.78 -46.88 -16.37
N GLY A 1060 22.48 -46.91 -17.67
CA GLY A 1060 21.91 -48.09 -18.32
C GLY A 1060 20.42 -48.32 -18.03
N VAL A 1061 19.70 -47.28 -17.61
CA VAL A 1061 18.26 -47.35 -17.34
C VAL A 1061 17.52 -47.38 -18.67
N ILE A 1062 16.64 -48.36 -18.85
CA ILE A 1062 15.78 -48.42 -20.04
C ILE A 1062 14.52 -47.61 -19.76
N TYR A 1063 14.32 -46.52 -20.51
CA TYR A 1063 13.19 -45.61 -20.39
C TYR A 1063 12.25 -45.75 -21.59
N ASP A 1064 10.96 -45.98 -21.32
CA ASP A 1064 9.90 -46.08 -22.34
C ASP A 1064 9.42 -44.66 -22.69
N ILE A 1065 9.60 -44.27 -23.95
CA ILE A 1065 9.24 -42.96 -24.49
C ILE A 1065 7.82 -42.92 -25.06
N GLY A 1066 7.13 -44.07 -25.14
CA GLY A 1066 5.82 -44.18 -25.78
C GLY A 1066 4.62 -44.00 -24.83
N LYS A 1067 3.68 -43.11 -25.20
CA LYS A 1067 2.29 -43.15 -24.69
C LYS A 1067 1.51 -44.41 -25.14
N THR A 1068 2.12 -45.27 -25.97
CA THR A 1068 1.54 -46.51 -26.52
C THR A 1068 2.46 -47.74 -26.44
N GLY A 1069 3.47 -47.73 -25.54
CA GLY A 1069 4.24 -48.89 -25.11
C GLY A 1069 4.99 -49.63 -26.23
N GLY A 1070 6.24 -49.25 -26.47
CA GLY A 1070 7.10 -49.98 -27.42
C GLY A 1070 8.43 -49.34 -27.75
N ASP A 1071 8.56 -48.02 -27.60
CA ASP A 1071 9.78 -47.29 -27.94
C ASP A 1071 10.59 -47.07 -26.66
N VAL A 1072 11.76 -47.72 -26.57
CA VAL A 1072 12.62 -47.67 -25.38
C VAL A 1072 14.00 -47.13 -25.73
N ILE A 1073 14.50 -46.22 -24.89
CA ILE A 1073 15.85 -45.68 -25.00
C ILE A 1073 16.65 -46.00 -23.74
N GLU A 1074 17.96 -46.20 -23.89
CA GLU A 1074 18.87 -46.25 -22.75
C GLU A 1074 19.17 -44.83 -22.29
N VAL A 1075 19.06 -44.58 -20.99
CA VAL A 1075 19.33 -43.28 -20.35
C VAL A 1075 20.14 -43.47 -19.08
N SER A 1076 20.74 -42.37 -18.62
CA SER A 1076 21.30 -42.28 -17.27
C SER A 1076 20.33 -41.52 -16.38
N ARG A 1077 20.14 -41.98 -15.15
CA ARG A 1077 19.22 -41.39 -14.18
C ARG A 1077 20.01 -40.75 -13.05
N ILE A 1078 19.88 -39.44 -12.87
CA ILE A 1078 20.54 -38.70 -11.78
C ILE A 1078 19.91 -39.12 -10.44
N ARG A 1079 20.77 -39.42 -9.46
CA ARG A 1079 20.44 -39.77 -8.07
C ARG A 1079 21.01 -38.77 -7.07
N ASP A 1080 21.77 -37.80 -7.55
CA ASP A 1080 22.38 -36.76 -6.72
C ASP A 1080 21.30 -35.78 -6.24
N PRO A 1081 21.05 -35.67 -4.93
CA PRO A 1081 20.04 -34.76 -4.42
C PRO A 1081 20.39 -33.30 -4.70
N TYR A 1082 21.67 -32.98 -4.94
CA TYR A 1082 22.13 -31.62 -5.18
C TYR A 1082 21.95 -31.15 -6.62
N VAL A 1083 21.67 -32.06 -7.55
CA VAL A 1083 21.60 -31.80 -8.99
C VAL A 1083 20.22 -32.13 -9.54
N PHE A 1084 19.72 -31.28 -10.42
CA PHE A 1084 18.45 -31.49 -11.10
C PHE A 1084 18.46 -30.90 -12.50
N ALA A 1085 17.46 -31.24 -13.31
CA ALA A 1085 17.32 -30.74 -14.66
C ALA A 1085 15.93 -30.14 -14.91
N GLU A 1086 15.88 -29.04 -15.64
CA GLU A 1086 14.64 -28.37 -16.05
C GLU A 1086 14.57 -28.25 -17.57
N LEU A 1087 13.39 -28.49 -18.15
CA LEU A 1087 13.18 -28.31 -19.59
C LEU A 1087 12.90 -26.83 -19.88
N VAL A 1088 13.75 -26.21 -20.68
CA VAL A 1088 13.61 -24.81 -21.07
C VAL A 1088 13.34 -24.72 -22.58
N ASP A 1089 12.24 -24.06 -22.95
CA ASP A 1089 11.91 -23.76 -24.35
C ASP A 1089 12.77 -22.57 -24.82
N ALA A 1090 13.74 -22.83 -25.69
CA ALA A 1090 14.60 -21.79 -26.25
C ALA A 1090 13.84 -20.97 -27.32
N TYR A 1091 13.79 -19.64 -27.16
CA TYR A 1091 13.12 -18.70 -28.08
C TYR A 1091 13.88 -18.46 -29.41
N ASP A 1092 15.11 -18.96 -29.53
CA ASP A 1092 16.06 -18.67 -30.62
C ASP A 1092 16.00 -19.65 -31.81
N GLY A 1093 15.07 -20.61 -31.78
CA GLY A 1093 14.90 -21.62 -32.83
C GLY A 1093 15.80 -22.86 -32.70
N SER A 1094 16.57 -23.00 -31.62
CA SER A 1094 17.37 -24.21 -31.33
C SER A 1094 16.54 -25.40 -30.82
N GLY A 1095 15.29 -25.17 -30.41
CA GLY A 1095 14.36 -26.17 -29.87
C GLY A 1095 14.56 -26.42 -28.36
N PRO A 1096 13.62 -27.12 -27.69
CA PRO A 1096 13.70 -27.34 -26.24
C PRO A 1096 14.99 -28.06 -25.83
N SER A 1097 15.56 -27.68 -24.70
CA SER A 1097 16.73 -28.33 -24.11
C SER A 1097 16.61 -28.45 -22.60
N HIS A 1098 17.20 -29.51 -22.04
CA HIS A 1098 17.24 -29.72 -20.60
C HIS A 1098 18.47 -28.98 -20.05
N GLN A 1099 18.24 -28.08 -19.10
CA GLN A 1099 19.28 -27.36 -18.39
C GLN A 1099 19.59 -28.07 -17.09
N LEU A 1100 20.88 -28.30 -16.81
CA LEU A 1100 21.39 -28.92 -15.59
C LEU A 1100 21.71 -27.84 -14.56
N TYR A 1101 21.19 -28.02 -13.36
CA TYR A 1101 21.35 -27.09 -12.26
C TYR A 1101 21.79 -27.79 -10.99
N MET A 1102 22.50 -27.05 -10.15
CA MET A 1102 22.88 -27.43 -8.80
C MET A 1102 22.22 -26.48 -7.80
N ARG A 1103 21.44 -26.98 -6.84
CA ARG A 1103 20.71 -26.10 -5.89
C ARG A 1103 21.59 -25.66 -4.74
N ASP A 1104 21.30 -24.47 -4.25
CA ASP A 1104 21.62 -24.07 -2.89
C ASP A 1104 20.62 -24.75 -1.91
N PHE A 1105 21.13 -25.50 -0.93
CA PHE A 1105 20.31 -26.20 0.08
C PHE A 1105 20.22 -25.48 1.42
N THR A 1106 20.87 -24.34 1.53
CA THR A 1106 20.87 -23.53 2.75
C THR A 1106 19.76 -22.47 2.65
N PRO A 1107 18.91 -22.30 3.69
CA PRO A 1107 17.81 -21.35 3.65
C PRO A 1107 18.26 -19.93 3.25
N VAL A 1108 17.51 -19.28 2.37
CA VAL A 1108 17.71 -17.88 1.98
C VAL A 1108 16.62 -16.99 2.55
N GLN A 1109 16.94 -15.72 2.83
CA GLN A 1109 15.97 -14.75 3.30
C GLN A 1109 15.27 -14.06 2.12
N PHE A 1110 13.94 -13.99 2.18
CA PHE A 1110 13.12 -13.22 1.25
C PHE A 1110 13.52 -11.73 1.27
N GLY A 1111 13.68 -11.13 0.09
CA GLY A 1111 14.19 -9.76 -0.09
C GLY A 1111 15.71 -9.61 0.04
N GLY A 1112 16.44 -10.66 0.43
CA GLY A 1112 17.90 -10.64 0.56
C GLY A 1112 18.62 -10.68 -0.79
N THR A 1113 19.76 -9.99 -0.88
CA THR A 1113 20.60 -9.95 -2.09
C THR A 1113 21.95 -10.64 -1.81
N TYR A 1114 22.28 -11.66 -2.60
CA TYR A 1114 23.41 -12.57 -2.35
C TYR A 1114 24.41 -12.59 -3.50
N GLN A 1115 25.69 -12.60 -3.15
CA GLN A 1115 26.81 -12.83 -4.06
C GLN A 1115 27.32 -14.25 -3.89
N TYR A 1116 27.33 -15.02 -4.98
CA TYR A 1116 27.87 -16.39 -4.97
C TYR A 1116 29.31 -16.41 -5.49
N LEU A 1117 30.10 -17.34 -4.94
CA LEU A 1117 31.49 -17.61 -5.29
C LEU A 1117 31.61 -19.10 -5.60
N ILE A 1118 32.10 -19.45 -6.79
CA ILE A 1118 32.50 -20.82 -7.09
C ILE A 1118 34.00 -20.97 -6.87
N VAL A 1119 34.37 -22.00 -6.11
CA VAL A 1119 35.76 -22.35 -5.83
C VAL A 1119 36.08 -23.64 -6.56
N PHE A 1120 36.95 -23.55 -7.55
CA PHE A 1120 37.50 -24.70 -8.25
C PHE A 1120 38.70 -25.25 -7.50
N PHE A 1121 38.82 -26.57 -7.46
CA PHE A 1121 39.91 -27.27 -6.82
C PHE A 1121 40.70 -28.09 -7.85
N THR A 1122 41.99 -28.26 -7.58
CA THR A 1122 42.82 -29.23 -8.30
C THR A 1122 42.39 -30.66 -7.95
N GLU A 1123 42.84 -31.66 -8.71
CA GLU A 1123 42.59 -33.07 -8.41
C GLU A 1123 43.08 -33.50 -7.00
N ARG A 1124 43.99 -32.73 -6.39
CA ARG A 1124 44.51 -32.97 -5.02
C ARG A 1124 43.67 -32.30 -3.92
N GLY A 1125 42.61 -31.58 -4.28
CA GLY A 1125 41.74 -30.87 -3.35
C GLY A 1125 42.28 -29.51 -2.88
N GLU A 1126 43.31 -28.98 -3.54
CA GLU A 1126 43.80 -27.62 -3.29
C GLU A 1126 43.02 -26.60 -4.10
N ILE A 1127 42.78 -25.39 -3.57
CA ILE A 1127 42.11 -24.30 -4.29
C ILE A 1127 42.91 -23.93 -5.53
N GLU A 1128 42.29 -24.05 -6.69
CA GLU A 1128 42.88 -23.66 -7.97
C GLU A 1128 42.47 -22.24 -8.35
N THR A 1129 41.18 -21.91 -8.22
CA THR A 1129 40.62 -20.65 -8.69
C THR A 1129 39.35 -20.32 -7.93
N VAL A 1130 39.20 -19.06 -7.52
CA VAL A 1130 37.96 -18.52 -6.97
C VAL A 1130 37.37 -17.55 -7.98
N LEU A 1131 36.10 -17.74 -8.33
CA LEU A 1131 35.41 -16.93 -9.31
C LEU A 1131 34.09 -16.40 -8.73
N PRO A 1132 33.88 -15.07 -8.71
CA PRO A 1132 32.60 -14.51 -8.33
C PRO A 1132 31.57 -14.69 -9.46
N LEU A 1133 30.38 -15.16 -9.12
CA LEU A 1133 29.26 -15.33 -10.05
C LEU A 1133 28.40 -14.05 -10.10
N ASN A 1134 27.22 -14.12 -10.72
CA ASN A 1134 26.26 -13.01 -10.67
C ASN A 1134 25.57 -12.91 -9.29
N THR A 1135 25.07 -11.71 -8.98
CA THR A 1135 24.28 -11.45 -7.77
C THR A 1135 22.83 -11.87 -7.98
N ILE A 1136 22.20 -12.46 -6.96
CA ILE A 1136 20.78 -12.83 -6.96
C ILE A 1136 20.04 -12.11 -5.82
N THR A 1137 18.89 -11.52 -6.12
CA THR A 1137 17.94 -11.02 -5.12
C THR A 1137 16.74 -11.95 -5.02
N ILE A 1138 16.49 -12.49 -3.82
CA ILE A 1138 15.35 -13.39 -3.57
C ILE A 1138 14.06 -12.55 -3.54
N GLN A 1139 13.19 -12.74 -4.53
CA GLN A 1139 11.95 -11.97 -4.75
C GLN A 1139 10.70 -12.80 -4.56
#